data_AF-A0A517QGS6-F1
#
_entry.id   AF-A0A517QGS6-F1
#
_cell.length_a   1.000
_cell.length_b   1.000
_cell.length_c   1.000
_cell.angle_alpha   90.00
_cell.angle_beta   90.00
_cell.angle_gamma   90.00
#
_symmetry.space_group_name_H-M   'P 1'
#
loop_
_entity.id
_entity.type
_entity.pdbx_description
1 polymer ?
#
loop_
_entity_poly.entity_id
_entity_poly.type
_entity_poly.pdbx_seq_one_letter_code
_entity_poly.pdbx_strand_id
1 'polypeptide(L)'
;MSKLGRFLTILLTASLGCTSQAVAQENAATEKLTRQNEQFKEQILQVADNVYVAVGYSVSNVSMIVGDDGVVIVDTGMMGEAASKIARKFREITDKPVKAIIYTHSHGDHTGGAPAFLGSERPQIWAHINFGSEARPWKAGGLTFQNVRGARQAGFKLPPEQRINNGVAPARYPKRGGEVFSANGGTAPTHLLEEDRKVIEVAGVELELTSSPGETNDGISVWYPAEKVLFAGDTFYRSFPNLYAIRGTPNRITRFWAGTLSKLADRNANVLVGGHTVPVVGGDEVKQVLTDYRDAVQFVHDKTVEGINEGLTPDELVEYVQLPERLASNEYLQPFYGHPDWGVRQTFSNYLGWFDGNASNLFPLPPKAEAERVAKLAGGKEKLLDSAKAALAEDDNQWAAQLADHLLAINKDDSDAKQIKADALTKLAHNMVNATARNYYLTVARELREQVPEAEARSRQPQRTTTIASVGDAVMEKVDLVLPDELYQGYLFWHQADELATDVVNYAMLLDAEGKVVHRWDTDLTGGGHTSYLLKSGGLLRMGIRDRKYVAGQPVAATDTLQVTDKTGKAIWELRAETIDFNGNKITFHHDMLPMPNGNILVLIYEEISPNEAVAAGWSAGKGKTVWSDGVLEIKPDLDENSYEVVWYWRFIDHMVQDQDTKAGNYGVIADHPEKIDGHFPESYAPMNAVRQHLNSLDYHSGMDQIVVSSLIYNEIWVIDHSTTIEQAASSAGGRRGKGGDLLFRYGNPAAYARGTEKDRLFQNQHDANWIDEGLPGAGNILVFNNNTDTSSMARLGNGGAAAAVSQEQLKGISNVHEINPTVDDDRRYVPDQSGTFQARQIWFWTSDDFFAPFQGGARRLPNGNTLLTDTVGRRVWEVAPDGDVVVRYKGPAPNFKAFKYSAEQVANLLE
;
A
#
# COMPACT_ATOMS: atom_id res chain seq x y z
N MET A 1 57.20 49.96 55.57
CA MET A 1 58.11 49.00 54.90
C MET A 1 57.22 47.88 54.36
N SER A 2 57.11 47.51 53.08
CA SER A 2 57.65 47.96 51.80
C SER A 2 56.69 47.50 50.69
N LYS A 3 56.25 48.46 49.86
CA LYS A 3 55.87 48.45 48.42
C LYS A 3 55.62 47.07 47.75
N LEU A 4 54.58 46.86 46.92
CA LEU A 4 54.36 47.51 45.62
C LEU A 4 53.00 47.05 44.98
N GLY A 5 52.25 47.94 44.31
CA GLY A 5 51.56 47.59 43.03
C GLY A 5 50.02 47.44 42.88
N ARG A 6 49.30 48.56 42.70
CA ARG A 6 48.13 48.91 41.81
C ARG A 6 46.85 48.01 41.64
N PHE A 7 45.69 48.70 41.82
CA PHE A 7 44.24 48.49 41.50
C PHE A 7 43.85 47.67 40.23
N LEU A 8 42.65 47.05 40.04
CA LEU A 8 41.25 47.52 40.27
C LEU A 8 40.17 46.37 40.10
N THR A 9 39.09 46.41 40.92
CA THR A 9 37.65 46.00 40.76
C THR A 9 37.10 44.55 40.58
N ILE A 10 36.12 44.26 41.48
CA ILE A 10 34.80 43.57 41.40
C ILE A 10 34.73 42.04 41.29
N LEU A 11 34.23 41.39 42.36
CA LEU A 11 32.97 40.61 42.37
C LEU A 11 32.60 40.19 43.81
N LEU A 12 31.38 40.54 44.24
CA LEU A 12 30.74 40.09 45.48
C LEU A 12 29.77 38.96 45.14
N THR A 13 29.87 37.81 45.82
CA THR A 13 28.86 36.75 45.82
C THR A 13 28.35 36.54 47.25
N ALA A 14 27.03 36.60 47.42
CA ALA A 14 26.32 36.36 48.68
C ALA A 14 25.32 35.21 48.52
N SER A 15 25.44 34.24 49.44
CA SER A 15 24.42 33.37 50.06
C SER A 15 23.13 33.00 49.30
N LEU A 16 22.91 31.69 49.12
CA LEU A 16 21.57 31.11 48.88
C LEU A 16 21.27 30.04 49.94
N GLY A 17 20.12 30.18 50.57
CA GLY A 17 19.62 29.33 51.64
C GLY A 17 19.01 28.01 51.15
N CYS A 18 19.12 27.00 52.00
CA CYS A 18 18.41 25.74 51.90
C CYS A 18 16.90 25.94 51.97
N THR A 19 16.17 25.38 51.00
CA THR A 19 14.76 25.01 51.15
C THR A 19 14.63 23.52 50.86
N SER A 20 14.18 22.77 51.85
CA SER A 20 13.78 21.37 51.71
C SER A 20 12.49 21.32 50.89
N GLN A 21 12.54 20.79 49.66
CA GLN A 21 11.33 20.43 48.93
C GLN A 21 10.65 19.25 49.64
N ALA A 22 9.44 19.49 50.13
CA ALA A 22 8.54 18.45 50.59
C ALA A 22 8.25 17.49 49.42
N VAL A 23 8.37 16.19 49.66
CA VAL A 23 7.90 15.15 48.74
C VAL A 23 6.38 15.32 48.64
N ALA A 24 5.88 15.70 47.47
CA ALA A 24 4.44 15.82 47.23
C ALA A 24 3.76 14.48 47.54
N GLN A 25 2.71 14.51 48.35
CA GLN A 25 1.91 13.34 48.68
C GLN A 25 1.27 12.81 47.38
N GLU A 26 1.45 11.52 47.06
CA GLU A 26 0.85 10.91 45.87
C GLU A 26 -0.68 11.04 45.92
N ASN A 27 -1.31 11.41 44.79
CA ASN A 27 -2.76 11.52 44.72
C ASN A 27 -3.43 10.16 44.49
N ALA A 28 -4.75 10.08 44.74
CA ALA A 28 -5.51 8.83 44.64
C ALA A 28 -5.42 8.15 43.26
N ALA A 29 -5.32 8.92 42.17
CA ALA A 29 -5.18 8.37 40.81
C ALA A 29 -3.83 7.69 40.61
N THR A 30 -2.74 8.35 41.05
CA THR A 30 -1.38 7.79 41.00
C THR A 30 -1.28 6.56 41.89
N GLU A 31 -1.79 6.59 43.12
CA GLU A 31 -1.81 5.42 44.00
C GLU A 31 -2.58 4.25 43.39
N LYS A 32 -3.74 4.51 42.76
CA LYS A 32 -4.56 3.48 42.09
C LYS A 32 -3.84 2.86 40.91
N LEU A 33 -3.19 3.68 40.07
CA LEU A 33 -2.38 3.19 38.96
C LEU A 33 -1.13 2.43 39.44
N THR A 34 -0.52 2.84 40.54
CA THR A 34 0.61 2.12 41.16
C THR A 34 0.18 0.76 41.69
N ARG A 35 -1.00 0.65 42.33
CA ARG A 35 -1.57 -0.64 42.77
C ARG A 35 -1.83 -1.61 41.63
N GLN A 36 -2.07 -1.12 40.42
CA GLN A 36 -2.22 -1.96 39.22
C GLN A 36 -0.96 -2.80 38.94
N ASN A 37 0.21 -2.43 39.47
CA ASN A 37 1.43 -3.24 39.37
C ASN A 37 1.31 -4.64 39.99
N GLU A 38 0.39 -4.84 40.94
CA GLU A 38 0.09 -6.16 41.52
C GLU A 38 -0.37 -7.15 40.44
N GLN A 39 -1.02 -6.68 39.38
CA GLN A 39 -1.54 -7.51 38.30
C GLN A 39 -0.45 -8.12 37.42
N PHE A 40 0.79 -7.63 37.48
CA PHE A 40 1.89 -8.11 36.65
C PHE A 40 3.21 -8.20 37.40
N LYS A 41 3.16 -8.58 38.68
CA LYS A 41 4.34 -9.04 39.41
C LYS A 41 4.89 -10.33 38.79
N GLU A 42 6.22 -10.43 38.70
CA GLU A 42 6.89 -11.60 38.14
C GLU A 42 6.60 -12.87 38.96
N GLN A 43 5.86 -13.82 38.38
CA GLN A 43 5.52 -15.10 39.02
C GLN A 43 5.13 -16.16 37.99
N ILE A 44 5.38 -17.44 38.31
CA ILE A 44 4.84 -18.58 37.57
C ILE A 44 3.66 -19.13 38.36
N LEU A 45 2.47 -19.10 37.76
CA LEU A 45 1.24 -19.61 38.36
C LEU A 45 0.89 -20.96 37.75
N GLN A 46 0.72 -22.00 38.57
CA GLN A 46 0.04 -23.22 38.15
C GLN A 46 -1.47 -22.98 38.29
N VAL A 47 -2.17 -22.88 37.17
CA VAL A 47 -3.60 -22.51 37.14
C VAL A 47 -4.53 -23.71 37.00
N ALA A 48 -4.00 -24.84 36.53
CA ALA A 48 -4.63 -26.15 36.51
C ALA A 48 -3.56 -27.24 36.64
N ASP A 49 -3.94 -28.51 36.68
CA ASP A 49 -3.03 -29.61 37.04
C ASP A 49 -1.75 -29.62 36.16
N ASN A 50 -1.87 -29.37 34.87
CA ASN A 50 -0.76 -29.34 33.90
C ASN A 50 -0.60 -28.00 33.15
N VAL A 51 -1.15 -26.90 33.69
CA VAL A 51 -1.12 -25.59 33.02
C VAL A 51 -0.40 -24.55 33.87
N TYR A 52 0.59 -23.88 33.29
CA TYR A 52 1.43 -22.87 33.93
C TYR A 52 1.42 -21.56 33.16
N VAL A 53 1.35 -20.43 33.87
CA VAL A 53 1.33 -19.08 33.27
C VAL A 53 2.43 -18.24 33.90
N ALA A 54 3.33 -17.71 33.06
CA ALA A 54 4.33 -16.74 33.45
C ALA A 54 3.76 -15.33 33.33
N VAL A 55 3.49 -14.71 34.49
CA VAL A 55 2.94 -13.35 34.60
C VAL A 55 4.06 -12.37 34.93
N GLY A 56 4.02 -11.16 34.35
CA GLY A 56 4.90 -10.04 34.73
C GLY A 56 6.34 -10.10 34.20
N TYR A 57 6.80 -11.27 33.73
CA TYR A 57 8.15 -11.43 33.19
C TYR A 57 8.36 -10.66 31.88
N SER A 58 7.33 -10.60 31.03
CA SER A 58 7.34 -9.89 29.75
C SER A 58 6.26 -8.80 29.72
N VAL A 59 6.00 -8.21 28.55
CA VAL A 59 4.88 -7.28 28.36
C VAL A 59 3.55 -8.05 28.43
N SER A 60 3.46 -9.17 27.72
CA SER A 60 2.36 -10.14 27.78
C SER A 60 2.67 -11.32 28.71
N ASN A 61 1.64 -12.09 29.02
CA ASN A 61 1.74 -13.40 29.65
C ASN A 61 2.24 -14.44 28.65
N VAL A 62 2.94 -15.46 29.16
CA VAL A 62 3.36 -16.63 28.38
C VAL A 62 2.89 -17.87 29.11
N SER A 63 2.18 -18.76 28.43
CA SER A 63 1.62 -19.96 29.07
C SER A 63 2.23 -21.25 28.53
N MET A 64 2.25 -22.29 29.37
CA MET A 64 2.70 -23.64 29.01
C MET A 64 1.68 -24.67 29.46
N ILE A 65 1.27 -25.53 28.54
CA ILE A 65 0.44 -26.71 28.80
C ILE A 65 1.36 -27.94 28.67
N VAL A 66 1.45 -28.74 29.73
CA VAL A 66 2.28 -29.95 29.76
C VAL A 66 1.44 -31.15 29.34
N GLY A 67 1.71 -31.69 28.16
CA GLY A 67 1.04 -32.88 27.64
C GLY A 67 1.83 -34.17 27.93
N ASP A 68 1.52 -35.24 27.21
CA ASP A 68 2.09 -36.58 27.39
C ASP A 68 3.55 -36.66 26.94
N ASP A 69 3.84 -36.24 25.71
CA ASP A 69 5.16 -36.34 25.07
C ASP A 69 5.83 -34.98 24.78
N GLY A 70 5.20 -33.89 25.21
CA GLY A 70 5.64 -32.53 24.88
C GLY A 70 4.97 -31.43 25.70
N VAL A 71 5.26 -30.19 25.34
CA VAL A 71 4.54 -29.01 25.83
C VAL A 71 4.02 -28.14 24.69
N VAL A 72 2.91 -27.43 24.97
CA VAL A 72 2.35 -26.39 24.11
C VAL A 72 2.58 -25.04 24.77
N ILE A 73 3.13 -24.08 24.04
CA ILE A 73 3.33 -22.70 24.50
C ILE A 73 2.22 -21.83 23.89
N VAL A 74 1.54 -21.02 24.70
CA VAL A 74 0.56 -20.02 24.23
C VAL A 74 1.13 -18.64 24.47
N ASP A 75 1.35 -17.91 23.38
CA ASP A 75 2.15 -16.67 23.29
C ASP A 75 3.58 -16.80 23.82
N THR A 76 4.44 -15.83 23.51
CA THR A 76 5.90 -15.97 23.73
C THR A 76 6.56 -14.73 24.33
N GLY A 77 5.80 -13.67 24.59
CA GLY A 77 6.35 -12.42 25.10
C GLY A 77 7.00 -11.56 24.01
N MET A 78 7.55 -10.41 24.42
CA MET A 78 8.17 -9.44 23.49
C MET A 78 9.70 -9.58 23.37
N MET A 79 10.40 -9.76 24.49
CA MET A 79 11.85 -9.58 24.55
C MET A 79 12.60 -10.89 24.75
N GLY A 80 13.65 -11.14 23.96
CA GLY A 80 14.45 -12.37 24.02
C GLY A 80 15.02 -12.69 25.41
N GLU A 81 15.49 -11.70 26.17
CA GLU A 81 16.01 -11.91 27.53
C GLU A 81 14.91 -12.37 28.51
N ALA A 82 13.73 -11.72 28.46
CA ALA A 82 12.58 -12.08 29.28
C ALA A 82 12.02 -13.46 28.88
N ALA A 83 11.86 -13.70 27.58
CA ALA A 83 11.40 -14.98 27.04
C ALA A 83 12.37 -16.12 27.41
N SER A 84 13.68 -15.89 27.33
CA SER A 84 14.70 -16.86 27.77
C SER A 84 14.63 -17.14 29.27
N LYS A 85 14.31 -16.13 30.09
CA LYS A 85 14.09 -16.30 31.53
C LYS A 85 12.85 -17.16 31.80
N ILE A 86 11.76 -16.93 31.06
CA ILE A 86 10.53 -17.74 31.14
C ILE A 86 10.80 -19.17 30.71
N ALA A 87 11.46 -19.38 29.56
CA ALA A 87 11.82 -20.71 29.07
C ALA A 87 12.65 -21.51 30.09
N ARG A 88 13.62 -20.88 30.76
CA ARG A 88 14.37 -21.51 31.87
C ARG A 88 13.46 -21.89 33.04
N LYS A 89 12.54 -21.01 33.43
CA LYS A 89 11.57 -21.27 34.51
C LYS A 89 10.63 -22.42 34.18
N PHE A 90 10.20 -22.53 32.93
CA PHE A 90 9.41 -23.67 32.45
C PHE A 90 10.21 -24.97 32.41
N ARG A 91 11.52 -24.91 32.11
CA ARG A 91 12.40 -26.08 32.18
C ARG A 91 12.63 -26.60 33.60
N GLU A 92 12.52 -25.75 34.62
CA GLU A 92 12.51 -26.19 36.03
C GLU A 92 11.29 -27.06 36.36
N ILE A 93 10.21 -26.98 35.56
CA ILE A 93 8.97 -27.75 35.72
C ILE A 93 9.01 -29.04 34.89
N THR A 94 9.51 -28.96 33.65
CA THR A 94 9.53 -30.11 32.73
C THR A 94 10.62 -30.02 31.65
N ASP A 95 11.24 -31.16 31.38
CA ASP A 95 12.22 -31.32 30.30
C ASP A 95 11.59 -31.74 28.95
N LYS A 96 10.26 -31.89 28.88
CA LYS A 96 9.56 -32.29 27.65
C LYS A 96 9.77 -31.27 26.51
N PRO A 97 9.94 -31.71 25.25
CA PRO A 97 10.17 -30.81 24.13
C PRO A 97 8.95 -29.92 23.85
N VAL A 98 9.18 -28.71 23.32
CA VAL A 98 8.09 -27.85 22.83
C VAL A 98 7.60 -28.45 21.51
N LYS A 99 6.33 -28.86 21.47
CA LYS A 99 5.69 -29.45 20.28
C LYS A 99 4.87 -28.43 19.52
N ALA A 100 4.30 -27.45 20.21
CA ALA A 100 3.58 -26.34 19.59
C ALA A 100 3.81 -25.00 20.28
N ILE A 101 3.72 -23.93 19.50
CA ILE A 101 3.57 -22.54 19.91
C ILE A 101 2.26 -22.05 19.26
N ILE A 102 1.39 -21.40 20.02
CA ILE A 102 0.16 -20.80 19.50
C ILE A 102 0.28 -19.29 19.73
N TYR A 103 0.31 -18.51 18.65
CA TYR A 103 0.18 -17.06 18.73
C TYR A 103 -1.31 -16.71 18.78
N THR A 104 -1.74 -16.07 19.85
CA THR A 104 -3.11 -15.60 19.98
C THR A 104 -3.41 -14.49 18.97
N HIS A 105 -2.43 -13.63 18.65
CA HIS A 105 -2.50 -12.62 17.59
C HIS A 105 -1.10 -12.08 17.25
N SER A 106 -1.01 -11.23 16.21
CA SER A 106 0.26 -10.78 15.63
C SER A 106 0.98 -9.62 16.34
N HIS A 107 0.54 -9.20 17.52
CA HIS A 107 1.25 -8.15 18.24
C HIS A 107 2.65 -8.61 18.68
N GLY A 108 3.61 -7.68 18.61
CA GLY A 108 5.02 -8.00 18.82
C GLY A 108 5.31 -8.52 20.23
N ASP A 109 4.50 -8.15 21.20
CA ASP A 109 4.58 -8.66 22.57
C ASP A 109 4.01 -10.06 22.77
N HIS A 110 3.33 -10.65 21.79
CA HIS A 110 2.87 -12.04 21.84
C HIS A 110 3.80 -12.98 21.05
N THR A 111 4.58 -12.42 20.12
CA THR A 111 5.34 -13.18 19.12
C THR A 111 6.86 -12.99 19.19
N GLY A 112 7.34 -11.86 19.73
CA GLY A 112 8.75 -11.48 19.68
C GLY A 112 9.70 -12.38 20.49
N GLY A 113 9.20 -13.10 21.49
CA GLY A 113 9.99 -14.00 22.33
C GLY A 113 10.09 -15.44 21.83
N ALA A 114 9.44 -15.78 20.71
CA ALA A 114 9.38 -17.14 20.17
C ALA A 114 10.73 -17.85 20.01
N PRO A 115 11.84 -17.18 19.62
CA PRO A 115 13.14 -17.84 19.50
C PRO A 115 13.59 -18.57 20.79
N ALA A 116 13.19 -18.10 21.98
CA ALA A 116 13.57 -18.71 23.25
C ALA A 116 12.94 -20.08 23.51
N PHE A 117 11.89 -20.43 22.75
CA PHE A 117 11.14 -21.68 22.91
C PHE A 117 11.41 -22.69 21.79
N LEU A 118 12.31 -22.37 20.86
CA LEU A 118 12.72 -23.30 19.81
C LEU A 118 13.64 -24.39 20.38
N GLY A 119 13.39 -25.64 19.99
CA GLY A 119 14.21 -26.79 20.35
C GLY A 119 15.08 -27.28 19.18
N SER A 120 15.58 -28.52 19.28
CA SER A 120 16.27 -29.20 18.18
C SER A 120 15.34 -29.48 16.99
N GLU A 121 14.05 -29.67 17.25
CA GLU A 121 13.00 -29.76 16.25
C GLU A 121 12.16 -28.49 16.27
N ARG A 122 11.73 -28.03 15.09
CA ARG A 122 10.84 -26.87 14.98
C ARG A 122 9.43 -27.27 15.44
N PRO A 123 8.84 -26.59 16.45
CA PRO A 123 7.47 -26.87 16.87
C PRO A 123 6.45 -26.48 15.79
N GLN A 124 5.23 -27.00 15.89
CA GLN A 124 4.10 -26.42 15.17
C GLN A 124 3.89 -24.99 15.67
N ILE A 125 3.75 -24.01 14.78
CA ILE A 125 3.48 -22.62 15.16
C ILE A 125 2.13 -22.25 14.56
N TRP A 126 1.12 -22.14 15.41
CA TRP A 126 -0.25 -21.85 15.02
C TRP A 126 -0.54 -20.35 15.11
N ALA A 127 -1.24 -19.81 14.11
CA ALA A 127 -1.77 -18.45 14.11
C ALA A 127 -3.05 -18.36 13.28
N HIS A 128 -3.75 -17.21 13.29
CA HIS A 128 -4.93 -17.01 12.45
C HIS A 128 -4.54 -16.78 10.99
N ILE A 129 -5.39 -17.15 10.02
CA ILE A 129 -5.13 -16.87 8.58
C ILE A 129 -4.91 -15.37 8.29
N ASN A 130 -5.52 -14.50 9.09
CA ASN A 130 -5.33 -13.05 9.02
C ASN A 130 -4.09 -12.52 9.74
N PHE A 131 -3.16 -13.37 10.17
CA PHE A 131 -1.97 -12.97 10.95
C PHE A 131 -1.31 -11.71 10.37
N GLY A 132 -1.06 -10.72 11.23
CA GLY A 132 -0.49 -9.42 10.85
C GLY A 132 -1.51 -8.37 10.42
N SER A 133 -2.81 -8.66 10.52
CA SER A 133 -3.91 -7.84 9.99
C SER A 133 -3.85 -6.36 10.37
N GLU A 134 -3.52 -6.05 11.63
CA GLU A 134 -3.52 -4.68 12.17
C GLU A 134 -2.44 -3.79 11.52
N ALA A 135 -1.28 -4.38 11.20
CA ALA A 135 -0.17 -3.65 10.61
C ALA A 135 -0.32 -3.44 9.10
N ARG A 136 -1.18 -4.23 8.40
CA ARG A 136 -1.32 -4.18 6.94
C ARG A 136 -1.67 -2.78 6.42
N PRO A 137 -2.68 -2.06 6.96
CA PRO A 137 -3.01 -0.72 6.46
C PRO A 137 -1.89 0.31 6.71
N TRP A 138 -1.15 0.19 7.81
CA TRP A 138 0.00 1.07 8.04
C TRP A 138 1.13 0.81 7.05
N LYS A 139 1.46 -0.47 6.85
CA LYS A 139 2.47 -0.87 5.87
C LYS A 139 2.07 -0.45 4.46
N ALA A 140 0.82 -0.72 4.07
CA ALA A 140 0.27 -0.33 2.78
C ALA A 140 0.27 1.19 2.56
N GLY A 141 -0.01 1.98 3.60
CA GLY A 141 0.01 3.44 3.55
C GLY A 141 1.37 4.09 3.81
N GLY A 142 2.44 3.32 4.05
CA GLY A 142 3.75 3.86 4.44
C GLY A 142 3.75 4.66 5.74
N LEU A 143 2.82 4.35 6.66
CA LEU A 143 2.59 5.13 7.88
C LEU A 143 3.67 4.87 8.93
N THR A 144 4.64 5.77 9.02
CA THR A 144 5.73 5.69 10.01
C THR A 144 5.46 6.50 11.28
N PHE A 145 4.64 7.54 11.20
CA PHE A 145 4.37 8.43 12.33
C PHE A 145 3.59 7.76 13.47
N GLN A 146 2.92 6.64 13.16
CA GLN A 146 2.34 5.73 14.15
C GLN A 146 3.39 5.33 15.22
N ASN A 147 4.64 5.08 14.83
CA ASN A 147 5.71 4.70 15.77
C ASN A 147 6.04 5.81 16.77
N VAL A 148 5.94 7.07 16.34
CA VAL A 148 6.14 8.24 17.23
C VAL A 148 5.00 8.30 18.25
N ARG A 149 3.75 8.14 17.81
CA ARG A 149 2.58 8.09 18.70
C ARG A 149 2.64 6.88 19.64
N GLY A 150 3.09 5.72 19.14
CA GLY A 150 3.31 4.50 19.92
C GLY A 150 4.38 4.68 21.00
N ALA A 151 5.49 5.34 20.68
CA ALA A 151 6.54 5.64 21.66
C ALA A 151 6.06 6.61 22.75
N ARG A 152 5.17 7.56 22.42
CA ARG A 152 4.49 8.44 23.39
C ARG A 152 3.50 7.67 24.26
N GLN A 153 2.64 6.84 23.65
CA GLN A 153 1.68 5.97 24.35
C GLN A 153 2.40 5.05 25.34
N ALA A 154 3.52 4.46 24.92
CA ALA A 154 4.31 3.56 25.74
C ALA A 154 5.26 4.28 26.71
N GLY A 155 5.45 5.60 26.59
CA GLY A 155 6.32 6.38 27.48
C GLY A 155 7.81 6.06 27.35
N PHE A 156 8.29 5.58 26.18
CA PHE A 156 9.69 5.13 26.04
C PHE A 156 10.74 6.23 26.24
N LYS A 157 10.35 7.50 26.13
CA LYS A 157 11.22 8.66 26.39
C LYS A 157 11.10 9.18 27.82
N LEU A 158 10.21 8.65 28.64
CA LEU A 158 10.10 9.05 30.04
C LEU A 158 11.19 8.40 30.86
N PRO A 159 11.75 9.13 31.84
CA PRO A 159 12.67 8.50 32.78
C PRO A 159 11.89 7.52 33.69
N PRO A 160 12.53 6.47 34.22
CA PRO A 160 11.85 5.40 34.97
C PRO A 160 10.97 5.91 36.12
N GLU A 161 11.39 6.95 36.82
CA GLU A 161 10.65 7.55 37.94
C GLU A 161 9.34 8.24 37.53
N GLN A 162 9.15 8.57 36.25
CA GLN A 162 7.92 9.18 35.74
C GLN A 162 6.99 8.17 35.06
N ARG A 163 7.48 6.95 34.78
CA ARG A 163 6.72 5.90 34.09
C ARG A 163 6.36 4.78 35.05
N ILE A 164 5.12 4.83 35.55
CA ILE A 164 4.61 3.86 36.53
C ILE A 164 4.47 2.47 35.89
N ASN A 165 3.65 2.37 34.84
CA ASN A 165 3.42 1.16 34.06
C ASN A 165 2.73 1.49 32.71
N ASN A 166 2.25 0.48 31.99
CA ASN A 166 1.48 0.62 30.75
C ASN A 166 0.00 0.21 30.93
N GLY A 167 -0.51 0.18 32.17
CA GLY A 167 -1.91 -0.15 32.50
C GLY A 167 -2.19 -1.66 32.58
N VAL A 168 -1.74 -2.41 31.57
CA VAL A 168 -1.85 -3.89 31.52
C VAL A 168 -0.51 -4.60 31.68
N ALA A 169 0.60 -3.87 31.60
CA ALA A 169 1.95 -4.43 31.57
C ALA A 169 2.95 -3.57 32.37
N PRO A 170 4.04 -4.17 32.88
CA PRO A 170 5.09 -3.43 33.56
C PRO A 170 5.80 -2.45 32.63
N ALA A 171 6.37 -1.39 33.20
CA ALA A 171 7.22 -0.47 32.43
C ALA A 171 8.47 -1.20 31.95
N ARG A 172 8.61 -1.36 30.62
CA ARG A 172 9.78 -1.97 29.97
C ARG A 172 10.35 -1.04 28.90
N TYR A 173 11.68 -0.98 28.79
CA TYR A 173 12.40 -0.16 27.82
C TYR A 173 13.07 -1.08 26.78
N PRO A 174 12.52 -1.18 25.55
CA PRO A 174 13.14 -2.02 24.53
C PRO A 174 14.50 -1.45 24.10
N LYS A 175 15.52 -2.30 23.99
CA LYS A 175 16.83 -1.93 23.42
C LYS A 175 16.69 -1.82 21.90
N ARG A 176 17.07 -0.68 21.30
CA ARG A 176 17.08 -0.49 19.83
C ARG A 176 18.04 -1.49 19.18
N GLY A 177 17.59 -2.18 18.12
CA GLY A 177 18.41 -3.10 17.33
C GLY A 177 18.62 -4.50 17.95
N GLY A 178 17.89 -4.87 19.00
CA GLY A 178 17.92 -6.23 19.55
C GLY A 178 17.00 -7.20 18.80
N GLU A 179 17.13 -8.50 19.09
CA GLU A 179 16.36 -9.64 18.54
C GLU A 179 14.83 -9.51 18.57
N VAL A 180 14.31 -8.48 19.26
CA VAL A 180 12.89 -8.12 19.42
C VAL A 180 12.16 -7.89 18.08
N PHE A 181 12.88 -7.71 16.97
CA PHE A 181 12.30 -7.49 15.64
C PHE A 181 12.90 -8.38 14.54
N SER A 182 13.71 -9.38 14.91
CA SER A 182 14.31 -10.32 13.96
C SER A 182 13.37 -11.50 13.75
N ALA A 183 12.56 -11.46 12.69
CA ALA A 183 11.87 -12.64 12.20
C ALA A 183 12.90 -13.60 11.60
N ASN A 184 13.54 -14.40 12.44
CA ASN A 184 14.27 -15.58 11.98
C ASN A 184 13.23 -16.55 11.38
N GLY A 185 13.47 -17.09 10.19
CA GLY A 185 12.53 -17.98 9.46
C GLY A 185 12.01 -19.19 10.26
N GLY A 186 12.64 -19.53 11.39
CA GLY A 186 12.17 -20.56 12.33
C GLY A 186 10.96 -20.17 13.20
N THR A 187 10.56 -18.89 13.26
CA THR A 187 9.48 -18.39 14.13
C THR A 187 8.18 -18.02 13.41
N ALA A 188 8.18 -18.07 12.07
CA ALA A 188 6.97 -17.85 11.28
C ALA A 188 5.92 -18.95 11.57
N PRO A 189 4.61 -18.61 11.54
CA PRO A 189 3.55 -19.61 11.62
C PRO A 189 3.76 -20.72 10.60
N THR A 190 3.60 -21.97 11.02
CA THR A 190 3.62 -23.16 10.16
C THR A 190 2.24 -23.73 9.94
N HIS A 191 1.27 -23.35 10.77
CA HIS A 191 -0.11 -23.79 10.71
C HIS A 191 -1.02 -22.57 10.89
N LEU A 192 -2.11 -22.54 10.12
CA LEU A 192 -3.08 -21.45 10.17
C LEU A 192 -4.46 -21.97 10.56
N LEU A 193 -5.15 -21.19 11.39
CA LEU A 193 -6.58 -21.32 11.62
C LEU A 193 -7.30 -20.55 10.51
N GLU A 194 -7.88 -21.29 9.57
CA GLU A 194 -8.65 -20.76 8.42
C GLU A 194 -10.16 -20.72 8.69
N GLU A 195 -10.64 -21.57 9.60
CA GLU A 195 -12.04 -21.75 9.98
C GLU A 195 -12.38 -20.95 11.26
N ASP A 196 -13.66 -20.80 11.61
CA ASP A 196 -14.06 -20.14 12.88
C ASP A 196 -13.59 -20.93 14.12
N ARG A 197 -13.46 -22.25 14.00
CA ARG A 197 -13.08 -23.16 15.10
C ARG A 197 -12.35 -24.38 14.55
N LYS A 198 -11.26 -24.79 15.20
CA LYS A 198 -10.52 -26.02 14.88
C LYS A 198 -10.03 -26.72 16.14
N VAL A 199 -10.25 -28.03 16.22
CA VAL A 199 -9.64 -28.88 17.25
C VAL A 199 -8.30 -29.37 16.73
N ILE A 200 -7.27 -29.28 17.56
CA ILE A 200 -5.92 -29.76 17.29
C ILE A 200 -5.51 -30.74 18.39
N GLU A 201 -4.83 -31.81 17.98
CA GLU A 201 -4.18 -32.74 18.91
C GLU A 201 -2.68 -32.56 18.80
N VAL A 202 -2.05 -32.12 19.89
CA VAL A 202 -0.61 -31.87 19.92
C VAL A 202 -0.07 -32.09 21.33
N ALA A 203 1.14 -32.63 21.44
CA ALA A 203 1.72 -33.04 22.71
C ALA A 203 0.86 -34.05 23.52
N GLY A 204 -0.05 -34.79 22.88
CA GLY A 204 -1.02 -35.66 23.56
C GLY A 204 -2.18 -34.92 24.25
N VAL A 205 -2.37 -33.62 24.00
CA VAL A 205 -3.54 -32.86 24.47
C VAL A 205 -4.43 -32.43 23.32
N GLU A 206 -5.74 -32.44 23.54
CA GLU A 206 -6.74 -31.86 22.64
C GLU A 206 -6.96 -30.38 23.01
N LEU A 207 -6.69 -29.48 22.07
CA LEU A 207 -6.92 -28.05 22.21
C LEU A 207 -7.85 -27.56 21.11
N GLU A 208 -8.68 -26.59 21.41
CA GLU A 208 -9.55 -25.97 20.44
C GLU A 208 -9.14 -24.51 20.20
N LEU A 209 -8.79 -24.19 18.97
CA LEU A 209 -8.54 -22.83 18.51
C LEU A 209 -9.84 -22.24 17.98
N THR A 210 -10.23 -21.05 18.43
CA THR A 210 -11.42 -20.34 17.95
C THR A 210 -11.05 -18.93 17.50
N SER A 211 -11.50 -18.53 16.32
CA SER A 211 -11.36 -17.17 15.82
C SER A 211 -12.03 -16.19 16.79
N SER A 212 -11.28 -15.18 17.22
CA SER A 212 -11.66 -14.24 18.26
C SER A 212 -11.42 -12.80 17.80
N PRO A 213 -12.10 -12.33 16.73
CA PRO A 213 -11.95 -10.97 16.25
C PRO A 213 -12.45 -9.96 17.28
N GLY A 214 -11.73 -8.86 17.42
CA GLY A 214 -12.08 -7.78 18.34
C GLY A 214 -10.92 -6.84 18.57
N GLU A 215 -9.92 -7.30 19.33
CA GLU A 215 -8.68 -6.56 19.55
C GLU A 215 -7.90 -6.38 18.24
N THR A 216 -7.75 -7.47 17.49
CA THR A 216 -7.39 -7.48 16.06
C THR A 216 -8.33 -8.38 15.27
N ASN A 217 -8.22 -8.37 13.94
CA ASN A 217 -8.94 -9.30 13.05
C ASN A 217 -8.26 -10.68 12.94
N ASP A 218 -7.12 -10.88 13.60
CA ASP A 218 -6.33 -12.11 13.59
C ASP A 218 -6.23 -12.76 14.98
N GLY A 219 -7.15 -12.40 15.88
CA GLY A 219 -7.25 -12.97 17.23
C GLY A 219 -7.69 -14.44 17.23
N ILE A 220 -7.10 -15.22 18.15
CA ILE A 220 -7.44 -16.61 18.48
C ILE A 220 -7.57 -16.72 20.00
N SER A 221 -8.63 -17.40 20.44
CA SER A 221 -8.71 -17.97 21.79
C SER A 221 -8.37 -19.45 21.76
N VAL A 222 -7.69 -19.95 22.78
CA VAL A 222 -7.37 -21.38 22.95
C VAL A 222 -8.19 -21.94 24.10
N TRP A 223 -9.03 -22.92 23.81
CA TRP A 223 -9.83 -23.63 24.81
C TRP A 223 -9.21 -25.00 25.09
N TYR A 224 -8.88 -25.26 26.35
CA TYR A 224 -8.41 -26.57 26.81
C TYR A 224 -9.51 -27.27 27.62
N PRO A 225 -10.29 -28.17 27.00
CA PRO A 225 -11.48 -28.75 27.62
C PRO A 225 -11.20 -29.63 28.85
N ALA A 226 -10.08 -30.37 28.87
CA ALA A 226 -9.79 -31.32 29.94
C ALA A 226 -9.70 -30.64 31.32
N GLU A 227 -9.00 -29.51 31.37
CA GLU A 227 -8.82 -28.70 32.58
C GLU A 227 -9.77 -27.49 32.67
N LYS A 228 -10.62 -27.30 31.65
CA LYS A 228 -11.51 -26.14 31.49
C LYS A 228 -10.78 -24.79 31.57
N VAL A 229 -9.63 -24.68 30.91
CA VAL A 229 -8.84 -23.44 30.86
C VAL A 229 -9.03 -22.72 29.53
N LEU A 230 -9.33 -21.43 29.58
CA LEU A 230 -9.50 -20.58 28.41
C LEU A 230 -8.37 -19.53 28.34
N PHE A 231 -7.61 -19.54 27.25
CA PHE A 231 -6.64 -18.49 26.92
C PHE A 231 -7.28 -17.53 25.93
N ALA A 232 -7.47 -16.28 26.33
CA ALA A 232 -8.26 -15.29 25.58
C ALA A 232 -7.43 -14.33 24.71
N GLY A 233 -6.09 -14.40 24.79
CA GLY A 233 -5.23 -13.35 24.26
C GLY A 233 -5.65 -11.98 24.78
N ASP A 234 -5.51 -10.94 23.97
CA ASP A 234 -5.88 -9.58 24.37
C ASP A 234 -7.38 -9.26 24.26
N THR A 235 -8.21 -10.27 24.00
CA THR A 235 -9.66 -10.14 24.17
C THR A 235 -10.02 -9.84 25.63
N PHE A 236 -9.16 -10.25 26.57
CA PHE A 236 -9.32 -9.97 28.00
C PHE A 236 -7.98 -9.65 28.71
N TYR A 237 -8.05 -8.64 29.58
CA TYR A 237 -7.07 -8.33 30.63
C TYR A 237 -7.78 -7.49 31.72
N ARG A 238 -7.20 -7.34 32.91
CA ARG A 238 -7.81 -6.59 34.03
C ARG A 238 -7.67 -5.06 33.88
N SER A 239 -8.31 -4.49 32.86
CA SER A 239 -8.52 -3.06 32.59
C SER A 239 -9.70 -2.92 31.62
N PHE A 240 -10.30 -1.74 31.46
CA PHE A 240 -11.19 -1.48 30.32
C PHE A 240 -10.51 -1.82 28.98
N PRO A 241 -11.19 -2.50 28.03
CA PRO A 241 -10.62 -2.89 26.75
C PRO A 241 -10.23 -1.68 25.91
N ASN A 242 -9.10 -1.79 25.22
CA ASN A 242 -8.60 -0.74 24.37
C ASN A 242 -9.35 -0.73 23.02
N LEU A 243 -10.58 -0.23 23.00
CA LEU A 243 -11.40 -0.18 21.77
C LEU A 243 -10.80 0.73 20.68
N TYR A 244 -9.89 1.64 21.05
CA TYR A 244 -9.04 2.39 20.14
C TYR A 244 -7.69 2.71 20.78
N ALA A 245 -6.60 2.24 20.17
CA ALA A 245 -5.28 2.61 20.66
C ALA A 245 -4.92 4.02 20.17
N ILE A 246 -4.60 4.92 21.09
CA ILE A 246 -4.23 6.32 20.80
C ILE A 246 -2.94 6.48 19.98
N ARG A 247 -2.16 5.41 19.81
CA ARG A 247 -1.10 5.30 18.80
C ARG A 247 -1.63 5.38 17.35
N GLY A 248 -2.90 5.07 17.15
CA GLY A 248 -3.64 5.03 15.89
C GLY A 248 -3.77 3.60 15.36
N THR A 249 -4.98 3.02 15.40
CA THR A 249 -5.28 1.68 14.88
C THR A 249 -6.53 1.65 13.99
N PRO A 250 -6.53 0.90 12.87
CA PRO A 250 -7.65 0.85 11.93
C PRO A 250 -8.69 -0.25 12.23
N ASN A 251 -8.37 -1.26 13.04
CA ASN A 251 -9.05 -2.57 12.99
C ASN A 251 -9.72 -3.03 14.30
N ARG A 252 -10.43 -2.15 15.01
CA ARG A 252 -11.15 -2.53 16.24
C ARG A 252 -12.64 -2.28 16.11
N ILE A 253 -13.38 -3.34 15.77
CA ILE A 253 -14.84 -3.29 15.61
C ILE A 253 -15.49 -3.73 16.92
N THR A 254 -16.02 -2.77 17.68
CA THR A 254 -16.60 -2.97 19.02
C THR A 254 -17.64 -4.10 19.05
N ARG A 255 -18.48 -4.22 18.02
CA ARG A 255 -19.49 -5.29 17.89
C ARG A 255 -18.87 -6.68 17.77
N PHE A 256 -17.75 -6.83 17.05
CA PHE A 256 -17.08 -8.12 16.92
C PHE A 256 -16.46 -8.55 18.23
N TRP A 257 -15.84 -7.62 18.97
CA TRP A 257 -15.28 -7.89 20.28
C TRP A 257 -16.36 -8.34 21.29
N ALA A 258 -17.51 -7.67 21.33
CA ALA A 258 -18.64 -8.10 22.17
C ALA A 258 -19.14 -9.50 21.80
N GLY A 259 -19.28 -9.80 20.51
CA GLY A 259 -19.66 -11.13 20.02
C GLY A 259 -18.67 -12.22 20.45
N THR A 260 -17.37 -11.94 20.32
CA THR A 260 -16.30 -12.83 20.79
C THR A 260 -16.39 -13.07 22.30
N LEU A 261 -16.53 -12.03 23.12
CA LEU A 261 -16.67 -12.17 24.57
C LEU A 261 -17.89 -13.03 24.97
N SER A 262 -18.99 -12.94 24.20
CA SER A 262 -20.14 -13.84 24.41
C SER A 262 -19.78 -15.30 24.15
N LYS A 263 -19.10 -15.60 23.02
CA LYS A 263 -18.64 -16.96 22.70
C LYS A 263 -17.70 -17.52 23.78
N LEU A 264 -16.84 -16.66 24.35
CA LEU A 264 -15.91 -17.04 25.42
C LEU A 264 -16.64 -17.33 26.74
N ALA A 265 -17.63 -16.51 27.11
CA ALA A 265 -18.43 -16.72 28.34
C ALA A 265 -19.20 -18.05 28.32
N ASP A 266 -19.64 -18.49 27.14
CA ASP A 266 -20.40 -19.74 26.96
C ASP A 266 -19.54 -21.02 27.15
N ARG A 267 -18.21 -20.89 27.24
CA ARG A 267 -17.30 -22.03 27.48
C ARG A 267 -17.37 -22.58 28.90
N ASN A 268 -17.94 -21.83 29.85
CA ASN A 268 -18.00 -22.20 31.27
C ASN A 268 -16.62 -22.65 31.80
N ALA A 269 -15.58 -21.86 31.46
CA ALA A 269 -14.21 -22.09 31.87
C ALA A 269 -14.04 -21.93 33.39
N ASN A 270 -13.22 -22.77 34.00
CA ASN A 270 -12.82 -22.63 35.41
C ASN A 270 -11.69 -21.62 35.59
N VAL A 271 -10.91 -21.40 34.53
CA VAL A 271 -9.79 -20.45 34.52
C VAL A 271 -9.81 -19.65 33.23
N LEU A 272 -9.65 -18.34 33.36
CA LEU A 272 -9.45 -17.42 32.24
C LEU A 272 -8.06 -16.81 32.32
N VAL A 273 -7.25 -17.10 31.31
CA VAL A 273 -5.91 -16.53 31.11
C VAL A 273 -6.01 -15.46 30.05
N GLY A 274 -5.85 -14.20 30.44
CA GLY A 274 -5.71 -13.08 29.51
C GLY A 274 -4.32 -13.00 28.89
N GLY A 275 -4.20 -12.23 27.81
CA GLY A 275 -2.91 -11.91 27.18
C GLY A 275 -2.01 -11.07 28.08
N HIS A 276 -2.62 -10.36 29.04
CA HIS A 276 -1.94 -9.63 30.10
C HIS A 276 -2.61 -9.87 31.46
N THR A 277 -1.97 -9.38 32.53
CA THR A 277 -2.46 -9.40 33.93
C THR A 277 -2.62 -10.81 34.53
N VAL A 278 -2.82 -10.92 35.86
CA VAL A 278 -3.02 -12.23 36.49
C VAL A 278 -4.32 -12.90 36.02
N PRO A 279 -4.33 -14.24 35.84
CA PRO A 279 -5.53 -15.00 35.49
C PRO A 279 -6.71 -14.83 36.47
N VAL A 280 -7.91 -15.17 36.00
CA VAL A 280 -9.12 -15.32 36.84
C VAL A 280 -9.34 -16.81 37.09
N VAL A 281 -9.59 -17.20 38.34
CA VAL A 281 -9.77 -18.60 38.74
C VAL A 281 -11.08 -18.75 39.50
N GLY A 282 -11.91 -19.69 39.06
CA GLY A 282 -13.26 -19.95 39.58
C GLY A 282 -14.31 -19.77 38.49
N GLY A 283 -15.09 -20.82 38.21
CA GLY A 283 -16.03 -20.83 37.07
C GLY A 283 -17.07 -19.72 37.10
N ASP A 284 -17.63 -19.43 38.28
CA ASP A 284 -18.61 -18.34 38.44
C ASP A 284 -17.96 -16.96 38.24
N GLU A 285 -16.75 -16.75 38.76
CA GLU A 285 -16.00 -15.51 38.60
C GLU A 285 -15.61 -15.29 37.14
N VAL A 286 -15.10 -16.33 36.46
CA VAL A 286 -14.76 -16.28 35.03
C VAL A 286 -15.98 -15.90 34.19
N LYS A 287 -17.12 -16.56 34.43
CA LYS A 287 -18.36 -16.27 33.72
C LYS A 287 -18.82 -14.85 33.97
N GLN A 288 -18.79 -14.38 35.22
CA GLN A 288 -19.17 -13.02 35.58
C GLN A 288 -18.26 -12.00 34.91
N VAL A 289 -16.94 -12.17 34.99
CA VAL A 289 -15.97 -11.25 34.40
C VAL A 289 -16.16 -11.13 32.90
N LEU A 290 -16.28 -12.24 32.16
CA LEU A 290 -16.50 -12.21 30.71
C LEU A 290 -17.86 -11.59 30.34
N THR A 291 -18.89 -11.85 31.14
CA THR A 291 -20.23 -11.25 30.97
C THR A 291 -20.16 -9.74 31.17
N ASP A 292 -19.50 -9.27 32.22
CA ASP A 292 -19.35 -7.84 32.52
C ASP A 292 -18.50 -7.14 31.45
N TYR A 293 -17.44 -7.78 30.97
CA TYR A 293 -16.59 -7.28 29.89
C TYR A 293 -17.37 -7.14 28.59
N ARG A 294 -18.15 -8.18 28.22
CA ARG A 294 -19.07 -8.15 27.08
C ARG A 294 -20.06 -7.01 27.22
N ASP A 295 -20.73 -6.92 28.36
CA ASP A 295 -21.77 -5.92 28.62
C ASP A 295 -21.21 -4.50 28.53
N ALA A 296 -19.99 -4.26 29.00
CA ALA A 296 -19.35 -2.95 28.90
C ALA A 296 -19.04 -2.55 27.46
N VAL A 297 -18.47 -3.48 26.67
CA VAL A 297 -18.17 -3.25 25.24
C VAL A 297 -19.46 -3.07 24.44
N GLN A 298 -20.46 -3.91 24.67
CA GLN A 298 -21.76 -3.84 24.01
C GLN A 298 -22.49 -2.54 24.39
N PHE A 299 -22.44 -2.13 25.65
CA PHE A 299 -23.05 -0.87 26.11
C PHE A 299 -22.43 0.35 25.42
N VAL A 300 -21.10 0.42 25.35
CA VAL A 300 -20.41 1.50 24.63
C VAL A 300 -20.86 1.53 23.17
N HIS A 301 -20.94 0.38 22.51
CA HIS A 301 -21.45 0.31 21.14
C HIS A 301 -22.89 0.80 21.03
N ASP A 302 -23.82 0.19 21.78
CA ASP A 302 -25.26 0.42 21.62
C ASP A 302 -25.67 1.83 22.00
N LYS A 303 -25.13 2.36 23.10
CA LYS A 303 -25.41 3.75 23.51
C LYS A 303 -24.77 4.78 22.59
N THR A 304 -23.62 4.46 21.99
CA THR A 304 -23.08 5.33 20.94
C THR A 304 -24.00 5.36 19.72
N VAL A 305 -24.48 4.19 19.25
CA VAL A 305 -25.40 4.12 18.11
C VAL A 305 -26.75 4.78 18.42
N GLU A 306 -27.26 4.63 19.64
CA GLU A 306 -28.46 5.32 20.13
C GLU A 306 -28.29 6.84 20.02
N GLY A 307 -27.22 7.40 20.60
CA GLY A 307 -26.96 8.85 20.54
C GLY A 307 -26.66 9.36 19.12
N ILE A 308 -26.04 8.56 18.26
CA ILE A 308 -25.86 8.89 16.83
C ILE A 308 -27.23 9.11 16.17
N ASN A 309 -28.20 8.23 16.43
CA ASN A 309 -29.53 8.36 15.87
C ASN A 309 -30.30 9.57 16.43
N GLU A 310 -29.91 10.06 17.60
CA GLU A 310 -30.41 11.32 18.18
C GLU A 310 -29.68 12.57 17.64
N GLY A 311 -28.68 12.38 16.77
CA GLY A 311 -27.92 13.46 16.14
C GLY A 311 -26.79 14.03 17.00
N LEU A 312 -26.38 13.32 18.07
CA LEU A 312 -25.28 13.76 18.93
C LEU A 312 -23.93 13.67 18.21
N THR A 313 -23.10 14.69 18.39
CA THR A 313 -21.71 14.74 17.90
C THR A 313 -20.79 13.84 18.71
N PRO A 314 -19.57 13.51 18.23
CA PRO A 314 -18.63 12.65 18.96
C PRO A 314 -18.30 13.10 20.38
N ASP A 315 -18.24 14.41 20.62
CA ASP A 315 -17.92 14.94 21.94
C ASP A 315 -19.15 14.96 22.86
N GLU A 316 -20.36 15.22 22.34
CA GLU A 316 -21.61 15.06 23.10
C GLU A 316 -21.88 13.60 23.46
N LEU A 317 -21.54 12.67 22.56
CA LEU A 317 -21.65 11.23 22.80
C LEU A 317 -20.79 10.75 23.96
N VAL A 318 -19.64 11.37 24.19
CA VAL A 318 -18.75 10.99 25.30
C VAL A 318 -19.38 11.34 26.64
N GLU A 319 -20.11 12.46 26.73
CA GLU A 319 -20.89 12.81 27.91
C GLU A 319 -22.12 11.91 28.04
N TYR A 320 -22.78 11.57 26.93
CA TYR A 320 -23.98 10.72 26.89
C TYR A 320 -23.71 9.26 27.32
N VAL A 321 -22.63 8.66 26.82
CA VAL A 321 -22.33 7.23 26.98
C VAL A 321 -21.56 7.00 28.28
N GLN A 322 -22.29 6.93 29.40
CA GLN A 322 -21.73 6.60 30.71
C GLN A 322 -22.05 5.14 31.08
N LEU A 323 -21.01 4.33 31.34
CA LEU A 323 -21.21 2.96 31.80
C LEU A 323 -22.08 2.94 33.07
N PRO A 324 -23.00 1.98 33.21
CA PRO A 324 -23.78 1.85 34.43
C PRO A 324 -22.85 1.54 35.62
N GLU A 325 -23.19 2.04 36.80
CA GLU A 325 -22.34 1.94 38.01
C GLU A 325 -21.85 0.51 38.27
N ARG A 326 -22.71 -0.50 38.05
CA ARG A 326 -22.38 -1.93 38.18
C ARG A 326 -21.15 -2.34 37.36
N LEU A 327 -20.92 -1.74 36.19
CA LEU A 327 -19.78 -2.00 35.32
C LEU A 327 -18.64 -1.00 35.58
N ALA A 328 -18.97 0.28 35.79
CA ALA A 328 -18.00 1.35 36.00
C ALA A 328 -17.21 1.19 37.30
N SER A 329 -17.77 0.56 38.34
CA SER A 329 -17.10 0.33 39.62
C SER A 329 -16.19 -0.91 39.64
N ASN A 330 -16.29 -1.79 38.64
CA ASN A 330 -15.53 -3.05 38.61
C ASN A 330 -14.03 -2.80 38.44
N GLU A 331 -13.20 -3.43 39.27
CA GLU A 331 -11.74 -3.23 39.26
C GLU A 331 -11.11 -3.62 37.92
N TYR A 332 -11.59 -4.70 37.30
CA TYR A 332 -11.12 -5.19 35.99
C TYR A 332 -11.67 -4.41 34.79
N LEU A 333 -12.54 -3.43 35.00
CA LEU A 333 -13.04 -2.51 33.96
C LEU A 333 -12.58 -1.07 34.18
N GLN A 334 -11.70 -0.81 35.16
CA GLN A 334 -11.12 0.52 35.33
C GLN A 334 -10.24 0.88 34.11
N PRO A 335 -10.23 2.13 33.65
CA PRO A 335 -9.58 2.52 32.40
C PRO A 335 -8.06 2.72 32.56
N PHE A 336 -7.34 1.68 32.99
CA PHE A 336 -5.89 1.70 33.14
C PHE A 336 -5.16 1.74 31.80
N TYR A 337 -5.73 1.11 30.76
CA TYR A 337 -5.17 1.01 29.41
C TYR A 337 -6.09 1.61 28.35
N GLY A 338 -7.23 0.95 28.05
CA GLY A 338 -8.29 1.54 27.23
C GLY A 338 -9.12 2.58 27.97
N HIS A 339 -9.95 3.32 27.25
CA HIS A 339 -10.89 4.28 27.81
C HIS A 339 -12.25 4.21 27.09
N PRO A 340 -13.40 4.24 27.80
CA PRO A 340 -14.72 4.25 27.18
C PRO A 340 -14.88 5.34 26.12
N ASP A 341 -14.51 6.58 26.45
CA ASP A 341 -14.59 7.75 25.56
C ASP A 341 -13.87 7.56 24.21
N TRP A 342 -12.77 6.79 24.20
CA TRP A 342 -12.04 6.49 22.97
C TRP A 342 -12.80 5.46 22.14
N GLY A 343 -13.42 4.48 22.81
CA GLY A 343 -14.32 3.51 22.19
C GLY A 343 -15.58 4.15 21.60
N VAL A 344 -16.15 5.17 22.27
CA VAL A 344 -17.28 5.96 21.76
C VAL A 344 -16.88 6.66 20.45
N ARG A 345 -15.78 7.43 20.46
CA ARG A 345 -15.29 8.14 19.27
C ARG A 345 -14.91 7.19 18.14
N GLN A 346 -14.30 6.05 18.45
CA GLN A 346 -14.00 5.03 17.45
C GLN A 346 -15.25 4.40 16.86
N THR A 347 -16.27 4.12 17.69
CA THR A 347 -17.54 3.57 17.23
C THR A 347 -18.25 4.56 16.32
N PHE A 348 -18.29 5.85 16.66
CA PHE A 348 -18.78 6.90 15.76
C PHE A 348 -18.01 6.90 14.44
N SER A 349 -16.68 6.94 14.49
CA SER A 349 -15.82 6.96 13.31
C SER A 349 -16.01 5.75 12.40
N ASN A 350 -16.24 4.56 12.97
CA ASN A 350 -16.51 3.34 12.21
C ASN A 350 -17.83 3.41 11.41
N TYR A 351 -18.85 4.14 11.90
CA TYR A 351 -20.15 4.25 11.23
C TYR A 351 -20.27 5.48 10.34
N LEU A 352 -19.81 6.65 10.80
CA LEU A 352 -20.03 7.94 10.13
C LEU A 352 -18.74 8.63 9.68
N GLY A 353 -17.57 8.08 10.01
CA GLY A 353 -16.28 8.67 9.67
C GLY A 353 -15.90 9.85 10.58
N TRP A 354 -15.04 10.74 10.06
CA TRP A 354 -14.45 11.83 10.85
C TRP A 354 -15.37 13.05 11.04
N PHE A 355 -16.35 13.23 10.15
CA PHE A 355 -17.18 14.44 10.13
C PHE A 355 -18.32 14.32 11.16
N ASP A 356 -18.41 15.30 12.05
CA ASP A 356 -19.36 15.32 13.17
C ASP A 356 -20.75 15.83 12.78
N GLY A 357 -20.96 16.28 11.54
CA GLY A 357 -22.22 16.85 11.06
C GLY A 357 -22.31 18.38 11.21
N ASN A 358 -21.38 19.04 11.92
CA ASN A 358 -21.37 20.49 12.03
C ASN A 358 -20.76 21.11 10.77
N ALA A 359 -21.55 21.86 9.99
CA ALA A 359 -21.12 22.47 8.74
C ALA A 359 -19.82 23.31 8.85
N SER A 360 -19.56 23.93 10.00
CA SER A 360 -18.34 24.72 10.22
C SER A 360 -17.07 23.86 10.27
N ASN A 361 -17.21 22.58 10.61
CA ASN A 361 -16.12 21.61 10.71
C ASN A 361 -15.86 20.87 9.40
N LEU A 362 -16.68 21.09 8.35
CA LEU A 362 -16.49 20.46 7.04
C LEU A 362 -15.27 21.06 6.30
N PHE A 363 -15.08 22.37 6.43
CA PHE A 363 -13.95 23.12 5.88
C PHE A 363 -13.46 24.16 6.90
N PRO A 364 -12.86 23.71 8.03
CA PRO A 364 -12.47 24.62 9.09
C PRO A 364 -11.39 25.59 8.61
N LEU A 365 -11.28 26.73 9.29
CA LEU A 365 -10.18 27.65 9.07
C LEU A 365 -8.84 26.91 9.28
N PRO A 366 -7.77 27.24 8.52
CA PRO A 366 -6.44 26.76 8.86
C PRO A 366 -6.10 27.13 10.32
N PRO A 367 -5.50 26.22 11.13
CA PRO A 367 -5.34 26.43 12.58
C PRO A 367 -4.69 27.77 12.97
N LYS A 368 -3.68 28.21 12.19
CA LYS A 368 -3.04 29.52 12.40
C LYS A 368 -4.00 30.69 12.19
N ALA A 369 -4.83 30.64 11.15
CA ALA A 369 -5.75 31.71 10.80
C ALA A 369 -6.91 31.81 11.80
N GLU A 370 -7.37 30.69 12.35
CA GLU A 370 -8.31 30.67 13.47
C GLU A 370 -7.68 31.28 14.72
N ALA A 371 -6.48 30.81 15.10
CA ALA A 371 -5.77 31.28 16.27
C ALA A 371 -5.49 32.80 16.24
N GLU A 372 -5.13 33.37 15.08
CA GLU A 372 -4.95 34.82 14.92
C GLU A 372 -6.26 35.60 15.19
N ARG A 373 -7.42 35.05 14.83
CA ARG A 373 -8.73 35.66 15.13
C ARG A 373 -9.10 35.53 16.59
N VAL A 374 -8.87 34.35 17.21
CA VAL A 374 -9.05 34.14 18.65
C VAL A 374 -8.18 35.09 19.46
N ALA A 375 -6.90 35.22 19.11
CA ALA A 375 -6.00 36.18 19.74
C ALA A 375 -6.50 37.63 19.60
N LYS A 376 -7.03 38.01 18.43
CA LYS A 376 -7.64 39.34 18.25
C LYS A 376 -8.85 39.55 19.15
N LEU A 377 -9.74 38.56 19.27
CA LEU A 377 -10.91 38.61 20.15
C LEU A 377 -10.51 38.75 21.63
N ALA A 378 -9.43 38.09 22.04
CA ALA A 378 -8.87 38.21 23.38
C ALA A 378 -8.21 39.59 23.67
N GLY A 379 -8.09 40.47 22.68
CA GLY A 379 -7.41 41.77 22.83
C GLY A 379 -5.93 41.76 22.42
N GLY A 380 -5.49 40.73 21.69
CA GLY A 380 -4.13 40.55 21.20
C GLY A 380 -3.48 39.26 21.71
N LYS A 381 -2.34 38.88 21.10
CA LYS A 381 -1.58 37.67 21.48
C LYS A 381 -1.12 37.71 22.93
N GLU A 382 -0.70 38.87 23.42
CA GLU A 382 -0.29 39.05 24.82
C GLU A 382 -1.44 38.79 25.79
N LYS A 383 -2.66 39.21 25.47
CA LYS A 383 -3.84 38.95 26.31
C LYS A 383 -4.30 37.50 26.28
N LEU A 384 -4.15 36.84 25.13
CA LEU A 384 -4.35 35.39 25.02
C LEU A 384 -3.33 34.63 25.88
N LEU A 385 -2.07 35.07 25.88
CA LEU A 385 -1.01 34.52 26.73
C LEU A 385 -1.26 34.78 28.22
N ASP A 386 -1.67 35.99 28.61
CA ASP A 386 -2.07 36.32 29.99
C ASP A 386 -3.20 35.37 30.45
N SER A 387 -4.18 35.10 29.58
CA SER A 387 -5.30 34.20 29.85
C SER A 387 -4.83 32.74 30.03
N ALA A 388 -3.90 32.28 29.19
CA ALA A 388 -3.31 30.95 29.32
C ALA A 388 -2.52 30.79 30.63
N LYS A 389 -1.79 31.84 31.06
CA LYS A 389 -1.08 31.89 32.35
C LYS A 389 -2.06 31.87 33.53
N ALA A 390 -3.15 32.62 33.44
CA ALA A 390 -4.19 32.65 34.46
C ALA A 390 -4.88 31.27 34.61
N ALA A 391 -5.30 30.66 33.50
CA ALA A 391 -5.90 29.32 33.50
C ALA A 391 -4.97 28.27 34.15
N LEU A 392 -3.67 28.31 33.83
CA LEU A 392 -2.69 27.42 34.45
C LEU A 392 -2.50 27.66 35.96
N ALA A 393 -2.56 28.92 36.40
CA ALA A 393 -2.45 29.31 37.80
C ALA A 393 -3.69 28.92 38.62
N GLU A 394 -4.85 28.88 37.98
CA GLU A 394 -6.15 28.49 38.55
C GLU A 394 -6.40 26.96 38.49
N ASP A 395 -5.43 26.18 38.04
CA ASP A 395 -5.52 24.73 37.80
C ASP A 395 -6.57 24.31 36.73
N ASP A 396 -7.00 25.24 35.88
CA ASP A 396 -7.78 24.96 34.66
C ASP A 396 -6.86 24.50 33.52
N ASN A 397 -6.26 23.33 33.73
CA ASN A 397 -5.14 22.84 32.94
C ASN A 397 -5.54 22.42 31.51
N GLN A 398 -6.73 21.86 31.32
CA GLN A 398 -7.20 21.49 29.98
C GLN A 398 -7.37 22.75 29.12
N TRP A 399 -7.97 23.80 29.69
CA TRP A 399 -8.14 25.07 28.99
C TRP A 399 -6.81 25.78 28.75
N ALA A 400 -5.92 25.80 29.73
CA ALA A 400 -4.57 26.34 29.57
C ALA A 400 -3.81 25.68 28.40
N ALA A 401 -3.91 24.35 28.25
CA ALA A 401 -3.30 23.62 27.14
C ALA A 401 -3.91 23.97 25.78
N GLN A 402 -5.24 24.13 25.70
CA GLN A 402 -5.94 24.53 24.48
C GLN A 402 -5.63 25.98 24.07
N LEU A 403 -5.57 26.90 25.02
CA LEU A 403 -5.13 28.28 24.78
C LEU A 403 -3.68 28.33 24.27
N ALA A 404 -2.80 27.50 24.85
CA ALA A 404 -1.42 27.37 24.38
C ALA A 404 -1.35 26.80 22.95
N ASP A 405 -2.28 25.93 22.53
CA ASP A 405 -2.34 25.44 21.15
C ASP A 405 -2.62 26.54 20.14
N HIS A 406 -3.49 27.50 20.44
CA HIS A 406 -3.67 28.68 19.59
C HIS A 406 -2.38 29.51 19.49
N LEU A 407 -1.70 29.74 20.61
CA LEU A 407 -0.42 30.49 20.62
C LEU A 407 0.65 29.78 19.78
N LEU A 408 0.75 28.45 19.90
CA LEU A 408 1.69 27.62 19.13
C LEU A 408 1.33 27.54 17.64
N ALA A 409 0.04 27.57 17.28
CA ALA A 409 -0.40 27.63 15.90
C ALA A 409 0.00 28.97 15.22
N ILE A 410 0.01 30.06 16.00
CA ILE A 410 0.51 31.37 15.56
C ILE A 410 2.03 31.37 15.43
N ASN A 411 2.72 30.90 16.47
CA ASN A 411 4.17 30.84 16.55
C ASN A 411 4.61 29.52 17.22
N LYS A 412 5.02 28.56 16.39
CA LYS A 412 5.47 27.24 16.84
C LYS A 412 6.66 27.28 17.80
N ASP A 413 7.39 28.40 17.85
CA ASP A 413 8.62 28.57 18.63
C ASP A 413 8.43 29.43 19.89
N ASP A 414 7.19 29.79 20.24
CA ASP A 414 6.87 30.55 21.44
C ASP A 414 7.21 29.77 22.72
N SER A 415 8.22 30.24 23.46
CA SER A 415 8.73 29.56 24.66
C SER A 415 7.72 29.57 25.81
N ASP A 416 6.98 30.67 25.98
CA ASP A 416 6.00 30.79 27.06
C ASP A 416 4.83 29.84 26.80
N ALA A 417 4.33 29.79 25.56
CA ALA A 417 3.27 28.87 25.18
C ALA A 417 3.70 27.40 25.31
N LYS A 418 4.92 27.05 24.89
CA LYS A 418 5.49 25.69 25.10
C LYS A 418 5.53 25.32 26.58
N GLN A 419 6.00 26.23 27.43
CA GLN A 419 6.11 26.01 28.87
C GLN A 419 4.73 25.84 29.51
N ILE A 420 3.77 26.72 29.20
CA ILE A 420 2.39 26.63 29.69
C ILE A 420 1.77 25.29 29.30
N LYS A 421 1.88 24.89 28.02
CA LYS A 421 1.36 23.61 27.55
C LYS A 421 2.02 22.44 28.27
N ALA A 422 3.34 22.45 28.44
CA ALA A 422 4.05 21.39 29.13
C ALA A 422 3.62 21.26 30.61
N ASP A 423 3.45 22.37 31.32
CA ASP A 423 3.03 22.38 32.73
C ASP A 423 1.59 21.93 32.88
N ALA A 424 0.69 22.42 32.01
CA ALA A 424 -0.70 22.00 31.94
C ALA A 424 -0.83 20.48 31.70
N LEU A 425 -0.13 19.93 30.69
CA LEU A 425 -0.13 18.49 30.41
C LEU A 425 0.47 17.67 31.57
N THR A 426 1.47 18.21 32.28
CA THR A 426 2.06 17.55 33.46
C THR A 426 1.05 17.46 34.60
N LYS A 427 0.32 18.55 34.88
CA LYS A 427 -0.73 18.60 35.91
C LYS A 427 -1.92 17.69 35.55
N LEU A 428 -2.35 17.66 34.29
CA LEU A 428 -3.38 16.73 33.81
C LEU A 428 -2.95 15.28 34.01
N ALA A 429 -1.72 14.93 33.60
CA ALA A 429 -1.19 13.58 33.73
C ALA A 429 -1.12 13.11 35.19
N HIS A 430 -0.86 14.02 36.13
CA HIS A 430 -0.81 13.71 37.56
C HIS A 430 -2.12 13.10 38.08
N ASN A 431 -3.27 13.55 37.57
CA ASN A 431 -4.60 13.09 38.01
C ASN A 431 -5.17 11.93 37.17
N MET A 432 -4.39 11.35 36.25
CA MET A 432 -4.86 10.28 35.37
C MET A 432 -4.56 8.88 35.91
N VAL A 433 -5.60 8.04 35.92
CA VAL A 433 -5.48 6.59 36.15
C VAL A 433 -5.11 5.83 34.88
N ASN A 434 -5.39 6.39 33.69
CA ASN A 434 -5.03 5.76 32.42
C ASN A 434 -3.53 5.94 32.14
N ALA A 435 -2.80 4.83 32.15
CA ALA A 435 -1.35 4.82 31.97
C ALA A 435 -0.92 5.36 30.60
N THR A 436 -1.66 4.99 29.54
CA THR A 436 -1.28 5.36 28.18
C THR A 436 -1.46 6.84 27.90
N ALA A 437 -2.56 7.44 28.39
CA ALA A 437 -2.79 8.87 28.33
C ALA A 437 -1.76 9.64 29.17
N ARG A 438 -1.52 9.19 30.41
CA ARG A 438 -0.51 9.75 31.31
C ARG A 438 0.88 9.77 30.66
N ASN A 439 1.31 8.63 30.11
CA ASN A 439 2.59 8.50 29.43
C ASN A 439 2.67 9.43 28.20
N TYR A 440 1.59 9.54 27.43
CA TYR A 440 1.52 10.40 26.27
C TYR A 440 1.67 11.88 26.65
N TYR A 441 0.92 12.35 27.65
CA TYR A 441 0.98 13.72 28.15
C TYR A 441 2.35 14.09 28.70
N LEU A 442 2.92 13.25 29.57
CA LEU A 442 4.26 13.48 30.12
C LEU A 442 5.32 13.48 29.02
N THR A 443 5.21 12.60 28.02
CA THR A 443 6.18 12.55 26.92
C THR A 443 6.11 13.82 26.08
N VAL A 444 4.90 14.30 25.74
CA VAL A 444 4.73 15.55 24.99
C VAL A 444 5.20 16.75 25.80
N ALA A 445 4.90 16.81 27.10
CA ALA A 445 5.39 17.87 27.99
C ALA A 445 6.93 17.91 28.02
N ARG A 446 7.58 16.75 28.07
CA ARG A 446 9.04 16.63 27.96
C ARG A 446 9.55 17.15 26.62
N GLU A 447 8.95 16.71 25.50
CA GLU A 447 9.34 17.15 24.15
C GLU A 447 9.21 18.66 23.96
N LEU A 448 8.20 19.30 24.56
CA LEU A 448 8.01 20.76 24.54
C LEU A 448 9.10 21.51 25.32
N ARG A 449 9.58 20.94 26.43
CA ARG A 449 10.63 21.55 27.29
C ARG A 449 12.04 21.39 26.73
N GLU A 450 12.34 20.24 26.11
CA GLU A 450 13.72 19.85 25.78
C GLU A 450 14.29 20.42 24.47
N GLN A 451 13.53 21.15 23.65
CA GLN A 451 13.93 21.65 22.31
C GLN A 451 14.87 20.68 21.56
N VAL A 452 14.34 19.67 20.87
CA VAL A 452 15.18 18.86 19.96
C VAL A 452 15.73 19.78 18.86
N PRO A 453 17.06 19.99 18.75
CA PRO A 453 17.63 20.84 17.71
C PRO A 453 17.22 20.32 16.32
N GLU A 454 16.90 21.23 15.40
CA GLU A 454 16.48 20.92 14.02
C GLU A 454 17.47 20.01 13.27
N ALA A 455 18.73 19.93 13.73
CA ALA A 455 19.75 19.01 13.23
C ALA A 455 19.46 17.53 13.56
N GLU A 456 18.81 17.21 14.68
CA GLU A 456 18.33 15.84 14.97
C GLU A 456 16.99 15.54 14.28
N ALA A 457 16.19 16.56 13.97
CA ALA A 457 14.95 16.40 13.21
C ALA A 457 15.23 16.20 11.71
N ARG A 458 16.25 16.86 11.15
CA ARG A 458 16.73 16.65 9.77
C ARG A 458 17.57 15.39 9.60
N SER A 459 18.23 14.90 10.64
CA SER A 459 18.86 13.56 10.61
C SER A 459 17.87 12.41 10.85
N ARG A 460 16.61 12.73 11.19
CA ARG A 460 15.51 11.77 11.40
C ARG A 460 14.32 11.94 10.47
N GLN A 461 14.30 12.98 9.64
CA GLN A 461 13.54 12.91 8.40
C GLN A 461 14.37 12.02 7.48
N PRO A 462 13.82 10.91 6.97
CA PRO A 462 14.38 10.39 5.75
C PRO A 462 14.29 11.57 4.78
N GLN A 463 15.44 12.02 4.26
CA GLN A 463 15.45 12.36 2.85
C GLN A 463 14.63 11.27 2.16
N ARG A 464 13.76 11.61 1.20
CA ARG A 464 13.30 10.60 0.24
C ARG A 464 14.52 10.14 -0.56
N THR A 465 15.42 9.41 0.08
CA THR A 465 16.09 8.30 -0.52
C THR A 465 15.07 7.18 -0.40
N THR A 466 14.44 6.85 -1.53
CA THR A 466 14.22 5.44 -1.83
C THR A 466 15.47 4.71 -1.34
N THR A 467 15.36 3.90 -0.28
CA THR A 467 16.40 2.89 -0.06
C THR A 467 16.48 2.13 -1.37
N ILE A 468 17.62 2.30 -2.04
CA ILE A 468 17.98 1.61 -3.28
C ILE A 468 17.83 0.12 -2.95
N ALA A 469 16.77 -0.51 -3.44
CA ALA A 469 16.58 -1.95 -3.35
C ALA A 469 17.84 -2.64 -3.85
N SER A 470 18.56 -3.31 -2.97
CA SER A 470 19.80 -4.01 -3.28
C SER A 470 19.50 -5.45 -3.67
N VAL A 471 20.40 -6.07 -4.44
CA VAL A 471 20.34 -7.51 -4.69
C VAL A 471 20.35 -8.21 -3.34
N GLY A 472 19.32 -9.01 -3.06
CA GLY A 472 19.11 -9.54 -1.72
C GLY A 472 17.81 -9.10 -1.06
N ASP A 473 17.29 -7.94 -1.42
CA ASP A 473 16.14 -7.36 -0.73
C ASP A 473 14.82 -7.91 -1.27
N ALA A 474 13.92 -8.31 -0.36
CA ALA A 474 12.53 -8.60 -0.71
C ALA A 474 11.77 -7.28 -0.88
N VAL A 475 11.26 -7.03 -2.08
CA VAL A 475 10.62 -5.77 -2.46
C VAL A 475 9.22 -5.94 -3.04
N MET A 476 8.85 -7.19 -3.35
CA MET A 476 7.47 -7.54 -3.66
C MET A 476 6.86 -8.41 -2.58
N GLU A 477 5.61 -8.12 -2.27
CA GLU A 477 4.79 -8.92 -1.38
C GLU A 477 3.97 -9.91 -2.21
N LYS A 478 4.09 -11.19 -1.90
CA LYS A 478 3.19 -12.22 -2.41
C LYS A 478 1.88 -12.11 -1.63
N VAL A 479 0.83 -11.60 -2.27
CA VAL A 479 -0.47 -11.30 -1.65
C VAL A 479 -1.31 -12.56 -1.55
N ASP A 480 -1.37 -13.33 -2.63
CA ASP A 480 -2.08 -14.59 -2.68
C ASP A 480 -1.18 -15.65 -3.30
N LEU A 481 -1.28 -16.87 -2.77
CA LEU A 481 -0.70 -18.06 -3.37
C LEU A 481 -1.70 -19.19 -3.18
N VAL A 482 -2.58 -19.38 -4.15
CA VAL A 482 -3.66 -20.36 -4.06
C VAL A 482 -3.19 -21.71 -4.59
N LEU A 483 -2.33 -21.72 -5.61
CA LEU A 483 -1.89 -22.91 -6.33
C LEU A 483 -0.37 -22.92 -6.54
N PRO A 484 0.44 -23.20 -5.51
CA PRO A 484 1.90 -23.09 -5.59
C PRO A 484 2.54 -24.00 -6.65
N ASP A 485 1.93 -25.16 -6.92
CA ASP A 485 2.43 -26.13 -7.90
C ASP A 485 2.18 -25.69 -9.36
N GLU A 486 1.24 -24.76 -9.56
CA GLU A 486 0.90 -24.22 -10.88
C GLU A 486 1.69 -22.96 -11.22
N LEU A 487 2.44 -22.42 -10.26
CA LEU A 487 3.29 -21.25 -10.46
C LEU A 487 4.38 -21.54 -11.48
N TYR A 488 4.42 -20.76 -12.56
CA TYR A 488 5.52 -20.80 -13.51
C TYR A 488 6.81 -20.40 -12.78
N GLN A 489 7.79 -21.31 -12.75
CA GLN A 489 9.07 -21.01 -12.12
C GLN A 489 9.91 -20.13 -13.05
N GLY A 490 10.19 -18.91 -12.62
CA GLY A 490 10.90 -17.92 -13.43
C GLY A 490 11.07 -16.59 -12.69
N TYR A 491 11.71 -15.65 -13.34
CA TYR A 491 12.07 -14.37 -12.75
C TYR A 491 11.19 -13.25 -13.27
N LEU A 492 10.56 -12.51 -12.37
CA LEU A 492 9.71 -11.39 -12.73
C LEU A 492 10.55 -10.14 -12.97
N PHE A 493 10.40 -9.56 -14.15
CA PHE A 493 11.00 -8.28 -14.49
C PHE A 493 10.07 -7.13 -14.10
N TRP A 494 10.62 -6.19 -13.33
CA TRP A 494 9.90 -5.05 -12.79
C TRP A 494 10.63 -3.76 -13.13
N HIS A 495 10.03 -2.92 -13.97
CA HIS A 495 10.56 -1.58 -14.27
C HIS A 495 9.78 -0.54 -13.47
N GLN A 496 10.47 0.23 -12.63
CA GLN A 496 9.87 1.38 -11.97
C GLN A 496 9.88 2.58 -12.92
N ALA A 497 8.71 3.05 -13.33
CA ALA A 497 8.58 4.33 -14.03
C ALA A 497 7.64 5.26 -13.26
N ASP A 498 8.19 6.33 -12.69
CA ASP A 498 7.42 7.44 -12.10
C ASP A 498 7.40 8.59 -13.10
N GLU A 499 6.23 8.90 -13.67
CA GLU A 499 6.06 9.99 -14.65
C GLU A 499 6.30 11.39 -14.03
N LEU A 500 6.24 11.55 -12.70
CA LEU A 500 6.31 12.85 -12.02
C LEU A 500 7.46 13.02 -11.01
N ALA A 501 8.21 11.98 -10.66
CA ALA A 501 9.41 12.16 -9.83
C ALA A 501 10.55 12.76 -10.65
N THR A 502 10.80 14.06 -10.46
CA THR A 502 11.95 14.76 -11.05
C THR A 502 13.30 14.36 -10.45
N ASP A 503 13.32 13.59 -9.36
CA ASP A 503 14.52 13.36 -8.54
C ASP A 503 14.70 11.91 -8.03
N VAL A 504 14.02 10.92 -8.62
CA VAL A 504 14.19 9.50 -8.25
C VAL A 504 15.01 8.80 -9.32
N VAL A 505 16.12 8.19 -8.91
CA VAL A 505 16.91 7.27 -9.75
C VAL A 505 15.98 6.15 -10.24
N ASN A 506 15.78 6.04 -11.54
CA ASN A 506 14.97 4.98 -12.15
C ASN A 506 15.80 3.70 -12.23
N TYR A 507 15.28 2.61 -11.69
CA TYR A 507 15.91 1.30 -11.79
C TYR A 507 14.91 0.27 -12.30
N ALA A 508 15.44 -0.75 -12.98
CA ALA A 508 14.71 -1.96 -13.26
C ALA A 508 15.26 -3.09 -12.39
N MET A 509 14.42 -4.07 -12.07
CA MET A 509 14.81 -5.21 -11.25
C MET A 509 14.37 -6.50 -11.91
N LEU A 510 15.17 -7.52 -11.68
CA LEU A 510 14.78 -8.90 -11.86
C LEU A 510 14.54 -9.50 -10.48
N LEU A 511 13.40 -10.16 -10.30
CA LEU A 511 12.91 -10.67 -9.03
C LEU A 511 12.73 -12.18 -9.11
N ASP A 512 13.06 -12.91 -8.05
CA ASP A 512 12.68 -14.32 -7.93
C ASP A 512 11.20 -14.51 -7.54
N ALA A 513 10.77 -15.77 -7.42
CA ALA A 513 9.39 -16.13 -7.12
C ALA A 513 8.92 -15.65 -5.73
N GLU A 514 9.86 -15.37 -4.83
CA GLU A 514 9.67 -14.85 -3.48
C GLU A 514 9.66 -13.32 -3.43
N GLY A 515 9.87 -12.64 -4.57
CA GLY A 515 9.86 -11.19 -4.67
C GLY A 515 11.17 -10.51 -4.25
N LYS A 516 12.26 -11.26 -4.21
CA LYS A 516 13.60 -10.77 -3.88
C LYS A 516 14.36 -10.34 -5.13
N VAL A 517 15.08 -9.23 -5.02
CA VAL A 517 15.94 -8.72 -6.09
C VAL A 517 17.10 -9.67 -6.33
N VAL A 518 17.16 -10.23 -7.54
CA VAL A 518 18.28 -11.06 -8.01
C VAL A 518 19.21 -10.29 -8.94
N HIS A 519 18.68 -9.29 -9.65
CA HIS A 519 19.49 -8.37 -10.46
C HIS A 519 18.85 -6.98 -10.51
N ARG A 520 19.68 -5.96 -10.72
CA ARG A 520 19.25 -4.56 -10.78
C ARG A 520 20.01 -3.82 -11.88
N TRP A 521 19.28 -3.02 -12.63
CA TRP A 521 19.83 -2.03 -13.57
C TRP A 521 19.59 -0.63 -13.01
N ASP A 522 20.66 0.12 -12.79
CA ASP A 522 20.62 1.53 -12.42
C ASP A 522 20.63 2.38 -13.69
N THR A 523 19.56 3.13 -13.91
CA THR A 523 19.34 3.81 -15.19
C THR A 523 19.24 5.33 -15.01
N ASP A 524 19.56 6.08 -16.06
CA ASP A 524 19.77 7.53 -15.97
C ASP A 524 18.67 8.38 -16.62
N LEU A 525 17.87 7.83 -17.54
CA LEU A 525 16.65 8.50 -18.05
C LEU A 525 15.58 8.61 -16.97
N THR A 526 14.96 9.79 -16.88
CA THR A 526 13.88 10.11 -15.93
C THR A 526 12.54 10.11 -16.63
N GLY A 527 11.47 9.61 -15.99
CA GLY A 527 10.08 9.73 -16.47
C GLY A 527 9.78 9.23 -17.90
N GLY A 528 8.52 8.91 -18.16
CA GLY A 528 8.08 8.44 -19.47
C GLY A 528 8.62 7.06 -19.85
N GLY A 529 7.99 6.42 -20.84
CA GLY A 529 8.32 5.07 -21.27
C GLY A 529 7.70 4.01 -20.36
N HIS A 530 6.63 3.39 -20.82
CA HIS A 530 5.84 2.49 -19.98
C HIS A 530 6.51 1.12 -19.83
N THR A 531 7.38 0.74 -20.77
CA THR A 531 7.96 -0.62 -20.81
C THR A 531 9.48 -0.61 -21.01
N SER A 532 10.17 -1.64 -20.53
CA SER A 532 11.56 -1.96 -20.91
C SER A 532 11.68 -3.45 -21.16
N TYR A 533 12.58 -3.84 -22.07
CA TYR A 533 12.77 -5.23 -22.46
C TYR A 533 14.17 -5.69 -22.11
N LEU A 534 14.26 -6.91 -21.57
CA LEU A 534 15.54 -7.57 -21.35
C LEU A 534 16.10 -8.07 -22.70
N LEU A 535 17.31 -7.65 -23.02
CA LEU A 535 18.03 -8.10 -24.21
C LEU A 535 18.88 -9.33 -23.90
N LYS A 536 19.21 -10.11 -24.93
CA LYS A 536 20.09 -11.30 -24.80
C LYS A 536 21.48 -10.97 -24.22
N SER A 537 21.94 -9.73 -24.39
CA SER A 537 23.19 -9.23 -23.80
C SER A 537 23.14 -9.13 -22.27
N GLY A 538 21.95 -9.21 -21.66
CA GLY A 538 21.69 -8.87 -20.27
C GLY A 538 21.46 -7.37 -20.04
N GLY A 539 21.56 -6.56 -21.09
CA GLY A 539 21.17 -5.15 -21.07
C GLY A 539 19.67 -4.94 -21.23
N LEU A 540 19.24 -3.68 -21.20
CA LEU A 540 17.85 -3.29 -21.43
C LEU A 540 17.71 -2.50 -22.73
N LEU A 541 16.61 -2.72 -23.45
CA LEU A 541 16.03 -1.72 -24.33
C LEU A 541 15.02 -0.92 -23.50
N ARG A 542 15.20 0.40 -23.44
CA ARG A 542 14.35 1.31 -22.67
C ARG A 542 14.15 2.63 -23.39
N MET A 543 13.12 3.37 -22.98
CA MET A 543 12.88 4.75 -23.39
C MET A 543 12.59 5.61 -22.17
N GLY A 544 12.68 6.93 -22.31
CA GLY A 544 12.41 7.87 -21.23
C GLY A 544 12.71 9.31 -21.63
N ILE A 545 12.78 10.19 -20.63
CA ILE A 545 13.00 11.63 -20.85
C ILE A 545 14.41 12.04 -20.39
N ARG A 546 15.17 12.61 -21.33
CA ARG A 546 16.46 13.28 -21.11
C ARG A 546 16.27 14.80 -21.05
N ASP A 547 15.51 15.39 -21.96
CA ASP A 547 15.17 16.82 -21.97
C ASP A 547 13.66 17.05 -21.79
N ARG A 548 13.27 17.43 -20.57
CA ARG A 548 11.87 17.78 -20.25
C ARG A 548 11.36 19.00 -21.03
N LYS A 549 12.23 19.89 -21.51
CA LYS A 549 11.82 21.04 -22.33
C LYS A 549 11.44 20.59 -23.73
N TYR A 550 12.08 19.54 -24.25
CA TYR A 550 11.74 18.99 -25.54
C TYR A 550 10.29 18.48 -25.54
N VAL A 551 9.94 17.62 -24.57
CA VAL A 551 8.61 17.01 -24.43
C VAL A 551 7.52 17.98 -23.92
N ALA A 552 7.89 19.18 -23.46
CA ALA A 552 6.93 20.14 -22.94
C ALA A 552 5.94 20.59 -24.03
N GLY A 553 4.64 20.41 -23.78
CA GLY A 553 3.57 20.77 -24.71
C GLY A 553 3.35 19.77 -25.85
N GLN A 554 4.07 18.65 -25.85
CA GLN A 554 3.82 17.51 -26.74
C GLN A 554 2.66 16.63 -26.22
N PRO A 555 2.19 15.66 -27.01
CA PRO A 555 1.08 14.79 -26.62
C PRO A 555 1.37 14.00 -25.33
N VAL A 556 0.29 13.47 -24.74
CA VAL A 556 0.42 12.67 -23.51
C VAL A 556 1.30 11.44 -23.74
N ALA A 557 2.09 11.09 -22.73
CA ALA A 557 3.03 9.96 -22.75
C ALA A 557 4.20 10.10 -23.75
N ALA A 558 4.47 11.30 -24.27
CA ALA A 558 5.64 11.58 -25.09
C ALA A 558 6.96 11.41 -24.32
N THR A 559 7.94 10.79 -24.97
CA THR A 559 9.33 10.63 -24.53
C THR A 559 10.30 11.11 -25.60
N ASP A 560 11.53 11.49 -25.23
CA ASP A 560 12.50 12.04 -26.18
C ASP A 560 13.72 11.15 -26.40
N THR A 561 13.84 10.02 -25.71
CA THR A 561 15.06 9.21 -25.72
C THR A 561 14.76 7.73 -25.73
N LEU A 562 15.41 7.01 -26.67
CA LEU A 562 15.50 5.56 -26.74
C LEU A 562 16.93 5.14 -26.40
N GLN A 563 17.11 4.09 -25.60
CA GLN A 563 18.40 3.72 -25.04
C GLN A 563 18.56 2.20 -24.96
N VAL A 564 19.74 1.72 -25.36
CA VAL A 564 20.21 0.35 -25.07
C VAL A 564 21.26 0.43 -23.97
N THR A 565 21.14 -0.40 -22.95
CA THR A 565 22.05 -0.42 -21.80
C THR A 565 22.92 -1.67 -21.79
N ASP A 566 24.00 -1.63 -20.99
CA ASP A 566 24.68 -2.85 -20.53
C ASP A 566 23.95 -3.49 -19.33
N LYS A 567 24.55 -4.56 -18.77
CA LYS A 567 24.02 -5.31 -17.62
C LYS A 567 23.89 -4.48 -16.34
N THR A 568 24.57 -3.35 -16.23
CA THR A 568 24.50 -2.47 -15.05
C THR A 568 23.40 -1.41 -15.16
N GLY A 569 22.86 -1.21 -16.37
CA GLY A 569 21.91 -0.14 -16.67
C GLY A 569 22.56 1.10 -17.28
N LYS A 570 23.88 1.09 -17.48
CA LYS A 570 24.60 2.16 -18.18
C LYS A 570 24.30 2.12 -19.67
N ALA A 571 23.96 3.28 -20.25
CA ALA A 571 23.77 3.44 -21.68
C ALA A 571 25.01 3.03 -22.48
N ILE A 572 24.81 2.19 -23.50
CA ILE A 572 25.82 1.86 -24.51
C ILE A 572 25.44 2.39 -25.90
N TRP A 573 24.18 2.71 -26.10
CA TRP A 573 23.66 3.40 -27.28
C TRP A 573 22.46 4.25 -26.89
N GLU A 574 22.32 5.42 -27.51
CA GLU A 574 21.21 6.34 -27.25
C GLU A 574 20.80 7.09 -28.52
N LEU A 575 19.49 7.19 -28.72
CA LEU A 575 18.88 7.97 -29.78
C LEU A 575 17.92 9.00 -29.18
N ARG A 576 18.15 10.26 -29.50
CA ARG A 576 17.29 11.39 -29.13
C ARG A 576 16.30 11.68 -30.26
N ALA A 577 15.01 11.78 -29.95
CA ALA A 577 13.96 12.01 -30.94
C ALA A 577 14.19 13.29 -31.75
N GLU A 578 14.77 14.32 -31.13
CA GLU A 578 15.14 15.58 -31.78
C GLU A 578 16.17 15.45 -32.91
N THR A 579 16.93 14.34 -32.94
CA THR A 579 17.95 14.07 -33.96
C THR A 579 17.40 13.27 -35.14
N ILE A 580 16.14 12.81 -35.06
CA ILE A 580 15.47 12.12 -36.16
C ILE A 580 15.07 13.16 -37.20
N ASP A 581 15.91 13.30 -38.21
CA ASP A 581 15.60 14.05 -39.43
C ASP A 581 15.08 13.06 -40.48
N PHE A 582 13.80 12.69 -40.35
CA PHE A 582 13.13 11.79 -41.26
C PHE A 582 11.77 12.37 -41.66
N ASN A 583 11.49 12.43 -42.96
CA ASN A 583 10.29 13.05 -43.54
C ASN A 583 10.12 14.56 -43.27
N GLY A 584 11.12 15.25 -42.71
CA GLY A 584 11.10 16.71 -42.46
C GLY A 584 10.13 17.17 -41.36
N ASN A 585 9.46 16.23 -40.68
CA ASN A 585 8.52 16.49 -39.59
C ASN A 585 9.21 16.35 -38.24
N LYS A 586 8.75 17.10 -37.23
CA LYS A 586 9.22 16.91 -35.86
C LYS A 586 8.67 15.59 -35.32
N ILE A 587 9.52 14.76 -34.72
CA ILE A 587 9.16 13.46 -34.16
C ILE A 587 9.41 13.46 -32.65
N THR A 588 8.51 12.87 -31.89
CA THR A 588 8.79 12.44 -30.51
C THR A 588 8.43 10.97 -30.35
N PHE A 589 9.12 10.25 -29.46
CA PHE A 589 8.70 8.89 -29.15
C PHE A 589 7.41 8.91 -28.33
N HIS A 590 6.57 7.92 -28.55
CA HIS A 590 5.41 7.64 -27.71
C HIS A 590 5.90 6.83 -26.49
N HIS A 591 5.11 5.86 -25.99
CA HIS A 591 5.37 5.17 -24.74
C HIS A 591 5.59 3.65 -24.86
N ASP A 592 5.52 3.11 -26.08
CA ASP A 592 5.75 1.68 -26.34
C ASP A 592 6.74 1.45 -27.49
N MET A 593 7.48 0.35 -27.38
CA MET A 593 8.52 -0.10 -28.30
C MET A 593 8.69 -1.61 -28.18
N LEU A 594 9.40 -2.21 -29.12
CA LEU A 594 9.69 -3.65 -29.12
C LEU A 594 11.07 -3.92 -29.72
N PRO A 595 11.91 -4.77 -29.09
CA PRO A 595 13.10 -5.30 -29.75
C PRO A 595 12.70 -6.37 -30.77
N MET A 596 13.15 -6.22 -32.02
CA MET A 596 12.84 -7.17 -33.08
C MET A 596 13.86 -8.32 -33.14
N PRO A 597 13.47 -9.50 -33.67
CA PRO A 597 14.39 -10.65 -33.82
C PRO A 597 15.64 -10.37 -34.67
N ASN A 598 15.57 -9.40 -35.59
CA ASN A 598 16.69 -8.99 -36.46
C ASN A 598 17.67 -8.01 -35.76
N GLY A 599 17.39 -7.60 -34.52
CA GLY A 599 18.19 -6.61 -33.78
C GLY A 599 17.74 -5.17 -33.95
N ASN A 600 16.75 -4.91 -34.81
CA ASN A 600 16.14 -3.59 -34.95
C ASN A 600 15.15 -3.32 -33.80
N ILE A 601 14.62 -2.10 -33.76
CA ILE A 601 13.70 -1.63 -32.75
C ILE A 601 12.47 -1.06 -33.44
N LEU A 602 11.29 -1.61 -33.15
CA LEU A 602 10.03 -0.96 -33.49
C LEU A 602 9.65 0.01 -32.38
N VAL A 603 9.22 1.21 -32.75
CA VAL A 603 8.86 2.25 -31.80
C VAL A 603 7.62 3.01 -32.25
N LEU A 604 6.67 3.20 -31.33
CA LEU A 604 5.55 4.12 -31.54
C LEU A 604 6.07 5.55 -31.43
N ILE A 605 5.63 6.42 -32.33
CA ILE A 605 5.99 7.83 -32.35
C ILE A 605 4.77 8.72 -32.49
N TYR A 606 4.93 9.97 -32.07
CA TYR A 606 4.14 11.07 -32.58
C TYR A 606 4.95 11.84 -33.62
N GLU A 607 4.35 12.11 -34.76
CA GLU A 607 4.86 13.06 -35.75
C GLU A 607 4.02 14.35 -35.75
N GLU A 608 4.69 15.50 -35.89
CA GLU A 608 4.01 16.77 -36.15
C GLU A 608 3.51 16.79 -37.60
N ILE A 609 2.22 17.07 -37.79
CA ILE A 609 1.61 17.18 -39.11
C ILE A 609 1.20 18.61 -39.41
N SER A 610 1.19 18.97 -40.70
CA SER A 610 0.77 20.30 -41.13
C SER A 610 -0.74 20.51 -40.93
N PRO A 611 -1.20 21.77 -40.74
CA PRO A 611 -2.63 22.07 -40.73
C PRO A 611 -3.37 21.62 -42.00
N ASN A 612 -2.68 21.54 -43.15
CA ASN A 612 -3.27 21.05 -44.39
C ASN A 612 -3.50 19.55 -44.36
N GLU A 613 -2.53 18.77 -43.87
CA GLU A 613 -2.70 17.33 -43.66
C GLU A 613 -3.82 17.06 -42.65
N ALA A 614 -3.86 17.79 -41.54
CA ALA A 614 -4.94 17.66 -40.55
C ALA A 614 -6.32 17.95 -41.17
N VAL A 615 -6.46 19.00 -41.99
CA VAL A 615 -7.73 19.30 -42.68
C VAL A 615 -8.08 18.21 -43.69
N ALA A 616 -7.10 17.73 -44.47
CA ALA A 616 -7.32 16.63 -45.42
C ALA A 616 -7.78 15.35 -44.69
N ALA A 617 -7.23 15.08 -43.51
CA ALA A 617 -7.63 14.00 -42.62
C ALA A 617 -9.03 14.18 -41.97
N GLY A 618 -9.73 15.29 -42.22
CA GLY A 618 -11.03 15.58 -41.60
C GLY A 618 -10.92 16.15 -40.18
N TRP A 619 -9.73 16.53 -39.73
CA TRP A 619 -9.48 17.10 -38.40
C TRP A 619 -9.56 18.63 -38.40
N SER A 620 -10.09 19.20 -37.31
CA SER A 620 -10.06 20.66 -37.09
C SER A 620 -8.73 21.07 -36.43
N ALA A 621 -7.80 21.62 -37.22
CA ALA A 621 -6.65 22.32 -36.67
C ALA A 621 -7.13 23.67 -36.10
N GLY A 622 -7.24 23.79 -34.77
CA GLY A 622 -7.47 25.09 -34.14
C GLY A 622 -6.44 26.10 -34.63
N LYS A 623 -6.86 27.32 -35.01
CA LYS A 623 -5.98 28.32 -35.66
C LYS A 623 -4.62 28.44 -34.95
N GLY A 624 -3.54 28.10 -35.67
CA GLY A 624 -2.15 28.27 -35.21
C GLY A 624 -1.67 27.27 -34.15
N LYS A 625 -2.35 26.13 -33.98
CA LYS A 625 -1.91 25.06 -33.06
C LYS A 625 -1.24 23.92 -33.82
N THR A 626 -0.12 23.41 -33.30
CA THR A 626 0.51 22.16 -33.73
C THR A 626 -0.47 20.99 -33.54
N VAL A 627 -0.51 20.09 -34.52
CA VAL A 627 -1.29 18.84 -34.48
C VAL A 627 -0.31 17.68 -34.59
N TRP A 628 -0.52 16.63 -33.81
CA TRP A 628 0.31 15.44 -33.82
C TRP A 628 -0.47 14.22 -34.30
N SER A 629 0.18 13.34 -35.06
CA SER A 629 -0.34 12.06 -35.54
C SER A 629 0.52 10.91 -35.04
N ASP A 630 -0.08 9.76 -34.77
CA ASP A 630 0.67 8.55 -34.44
C ASP A 630 1.35 7.98 -35.68
N GLY A 631 2.41 7.23 -35.44
CA GLY A 631 3.14 6.47 -36.45
C GLY A 631 4.01 5.39 -35.81
N VAL A 632 4.62 4.59 -36.66
CA VAL A 632 5.54 3.51 -36.24
C VAL A 632 6.82 3.63 -37.05
N LEU A 633 7.97 3.59 -36.36
CA LEU A 633 9.29 3.49 -37.00
C LEU A 633 9.91 2.13 -36.69
N GLU A 634 10.61 1.56 -37.68
CA GLU A 634 11.65 0.55 -37.44
C GLU A 634 13.02 1.23 -37.52
N ILE A 635 13.76 1.14 -36.42
CA ILE A 635 15.08 1.75 -36.25
C ILE A 635 16.10 0.63 -36.15
N LYS A 636 17.09 0.66 -37.03
CA LYS A 636 18.27 -0.18 -36.96
C LYS A 636 19.38 0.57 -36.19
N PRO A 637 19.73 0.14 -34.97
CA PRO A 637 20.77 0.79 -34.20
C PRO A 637 22.18 0.33 -34.65
N ASP A 638 23.14 1.25 -34.66
CA ASP A 638 24.57 0.95 -34.72
C ASP A 638 25.21 1.33 -33.38
N LEU A 639 25.51 0.30 -32.58
CA LEU A 639 26.02 0.47 -31.23
C LEU A 639 27.50 0.88 -31.22
N ASP A 640 28.26 0.55 -32.27
CA ASP A 640 29.69 0.83 -32.34
C ASP A 640 29.95 2.27 -32.77
N GLU A 641 29.18 2.75 -33.75
CA GLU A 641 29.26 4.13 -34.25
C GLU A 641 28.36 5.09 -33.48
N ASN A 642 27.53 4.58 -32.57
CA ASN A 642 26.47 5.32 -31.87
C ASN A 642 25.61 6.11 -32.86
N SER A 643 25.17 5.43 -33.92
CA SER A 643 24.36 5.96 -35.01
C SER A 643 23.12 5.08 -35.23
N TYR A 644 22.29 5.44 -36.21
CA TYR A 644 21.05 4.71 -36.50
C TYR A 644 20.62 4.89 -37.95
N GLU A 645 19.76 4.00 -38.40
CA GLU A 645 19.09 4.05 -39.70
C GLU A 645 17.59 3.79 -39.49
N VAL A 646 16.72 4.67 -40.03
CA VAL A 646 15.28 4.39 -40.13
C VAL A 646 15.07 3.51 -41.36
N VAL A 647 14.65 2.27 -41.15
CA VAL A 647 14.53 1.26 -42.23
C VAL A 647 13.09 1.00 -42.66
N TRP A 648 12.12 1.38 -41.83
CA TRP A 648 10.70 1.29 -42.14
C TRP A 648 9.90 2.37 -41.39
N TYR A 649 8.80 2.81 -41.99
CA TYR A 649 7.95 3.87 -41.46
C TYR A 649 6.49 3.72 -41.92
N TRP A 650 5.57 3.80 -40.96
CA TRP A 650 4.14 3.84 -41.21
C TRP A 650 3.51 5.03 -40.52
N ARG A 651 2.63 5.74 -41.25
CA ARG A 651 1.97 6.96 -40.79
C ARG A 651 0.49 6.71 -40.66
N PHE A 652 -0.07 6.99 -39.49
CA PHE A 652 -1.51 6.86 -39.27
C PHE A 652 -2.32 7.68 -40.29
N ILE A 653 -1.87 8.90 -40.59
CA ILE A 653 -2.63 9.86 -41.41
C ILE A 653 -2.78 9.45 -42.88
N ASP A 654 -1.87 8.62 -43.39
CA ASP A 654 -1.90 8.16 -44.79
C ASP A 654 -3.04 7.16 -45.04
N HIS A 655 -3.60 6.57 -43.98
CA HIS A 655 -4.61 5.51 -44.03
C HIS A 655 -6.01 5.97 -43.66
N MET A 656 -6.25 7.28 -43.69
CA MET A 656 -7.53 7.87 -43.30
C MET A 656 -8.53 8.00 -44.45
N VAL A 657 -9.82 7.92 -44.12
CA VAL A 657 -10.97 8.21 -44.99
C VAL A 657 -11.92 9.18 -44.27
N GLN A 658 -12.59 10.06 -45.01
CA GLN A 658 -13.59 10.98 -44.44
C GLN A 658 -14.75 11.18 -45.42
N ASP A 659 -15.95 11.48 -44.91
CA ASP A 659 -17.19 11.61 -45.69
C ASP A 659 -17.82 13.02 -45.65
N GLN A 660 -17.07 14.02 -45.19
CA GLN A 660 -17.54 15.40 -44.96
C GLN A 660 -17.14 16.38 -46.08
N ASP A 661 -15.91 16.33 -46.56
CA ASP A 661 -15.41 17.18 -47.66
C ASP A 661 -15.26 16.36 -48.95
N THR A 662 -16.25 16.47 -49.83
CA THR A 662 -16.29 15.78 -51.13
C THR A 662 -15.16 16.17 -52.09
N LYS A 663 -14.35 17.18 -51.77
CA LYS A 663 -13.22 17.65 -52.60
C LYS A 663 -11.87 17.15 -52.11
N ALA A 664 -11.78 16.59 -50.90
CA ALA A 664 -10.54 16.08 -50.36
C ALA A 664 -10.15 14.75 -51.04
N GLY A 665 -8.84 14.51 -51.16
CA GLY A 665 -8.31 13.34 -51.89
C GLY A 665 -8.61 11.99 -51.25
N ASN A 666 -8.95 11.99 -49.97
CA ASN A 666 -9.34 10.82 -49.16
C ASN A 666 -10.85 10.80 -48.86
N TYR A 667 -11.67 11.50 -49.66
CA TYR A 667 -13.13 11.41 -49.53
C TYR A 667 -13.63 10.01 -49.92
N GLY A 668 -14.48 9.42 -49.07
CA GLY A 668 -15.09 8.12 -49.33
C GLY A 668 -16.24 7.82 -48.37
N VAL A 669 -17.06 6.82 -48.68
CA VAL A 669 -18.08 6.32 -47.76
C VAL A 669 -17.40 5.43 -46.75
N ILE A 670 -17.43 5.79 -45.46
CA ILE A 670 -16.69 5.11 -44.39
C ILE A 670 -16.93 3.58 -44.40
N ALA A 671 -18.20 3.17 -44.50
CA ALA A 671 -18.58 1.76 -44.49
C ALA A 671 -18.00 0.95 -45.67
N ASP A 672 -17.67 1.59 -46.80
CA ASP A 672 -17.12 0.93 -47.99
C ASP A 672 -15.61 0.70 -47.90
N HIS A 673 -14.95 1.29 -46.88
CA HIS A 673 -13.51 1.25 -46.67
C HIS A 673 -13.15 0.71 -45.27
N PRO A 674 -13.48 -0.54 -44.92
CA PRO A 674 -13.15 -1.12 -43.61
C PRO A 674 -11.64 -1.19 -43.36
N GLU A 675 -10.82 -1.16 -44.41
CA GLU A 675 -9.35 -1.09 -44.36
C GLU A 675 -8.79 0.31 -44.02
N LYS A 676 -9.63 1.35 -44.03
CA LYS A 676 -9.24 2.74 -43.75
C LYS A 676 -9.77 3.20 -42.38
N ILE A 677 -9.17 4.27 -41.87
CA ILE A 677 -9.47 4.85 -40.56
C ILE A 677 -10.40 6.05 -40.74
N ASP A 678 -11.54 6.06 -40.06
CA ASP A 678 -12.48 7.18 -40.11
C ASP A 678 -11.91 8.42 -39.41
N GLY A 679 -11.62 9.47 -40.18
CA GLY A 679 -11.06 10.70 -39.65
C GLY A 679 -11.99 11.54 -38.80
N HIS A 680 -13.28 11.27 -38.83
CA HIS A 680 -14.27 11.97 -38.01
C HIS A 680 -14.60 11.24 -36.70
N PHE A 681 -14.19 9.97 -36.55
CA PHE A 681 -14.52 9.16 -35.39
C PHE A 681 -13.61 9.42 -34.17
N PRO A 682 -14.16 9.52 -32.94
CA PRO A 682 -15.57 9.73 -32.63
C PRO A 682 -15.98 11.20 -32.88
N GLU A 683 -17.24 11.43 -33.25
CA GLU A 683 -17.77 12.76 -33.63
C GLU A 683 -17.48 13.85 -32.57
N SER A 684 -17.56 13.48 -31.28
CA SER A 684 -17.23 14.36 -30.15
C SER A 684 -16.07 13.80 -29.34
N TYR A 685 -14.91 14.47 -29.41
CA TYR A 685 -13.76 14.16 -28.55
C TYR A 685 -13.04 15.43 -28.09
N ALA A 686 -12.66 15.48 -26.82
CA ALA A 686 -11.77 16.50 -26.29
C ALA A 686 -10.30 16.06 -26.53
N PRO A 687 -9.50 16.78 -27.33
CA PRO A 687 -8.16 16.32 -27.71
C PRO A 687 -7.26 16.11 -26.49
N MET A 688 -6.54 14.99 -26.44
CA MET A 688 -5.60 14.62 -25.36
C MET A 688 -4.27 15.37 -25.50
N ASN A 689 -4.25 16.67 -25.23
CA ASN A 689 -3.06 17.51 -25.48
C ASN A 689 -2.62 17.46 -26.96
N ALA A 690 -3.48 17.93 -27.86
CA ALA A 690 -3.19 18.11 -29.30
C ALA A 690 -3.13 16.84 -30.18
N VAL A 691 -3.67 15.70 -29.73
CA VAL A 691 -3.94 14.50 -30.57
C VAL A 691 -5.43 14.13 -30.61
N ARG A 692 -5.88 13.57 -31.74
CA ARG A 692 -7.23 13.00 -31.96
C ARG A 692 -7.25 11.47 -32.03
N GLN A 693 -6.07 10.87 -31.87
CA GLN A 693 -5.81 9.44 -31.91
C GLN A 693 -4.94 9.12 -30.69
N HIS A 694 -4.78 7.83 -30.37
CA HIS A 694 -3.83 7.39 -29.34
C HIS A 694 -3.61 5.87 -29.44
N LEU A 695 -2.42 5.45 -29.87
CA LEU A 695 -1.97 4.07 -29.89
C LEU A 695 -1.27 3.72 -28.58
N ASN A 696 -1.78 2.75 -27.83
CA ASN A 696 -1.20 2.37 -26.53
C ASN A 696 -0.12 1.29 -26.63
N SER A 697 -0.17 0.43 -27.66
CA SER A 697 0.80 -0.65 -27.79
C SER A 697 1.12 -1.00 -29.22
N LEU A 698 2.29 -1.61 -29.40
CA LEU A 698 2.69 -2.30 -30.63
C LEU A 698 3.29 -3.67 -30.30
N ASP A 699 3.09 -4.63 -31.19
CA ASP A 699 3.79 -5.92 -31.17
C ASP A 699 3.97 -6.51 -32.57
N TYR A 700 4.95 -7.40 -32.76
CA TYR A 700 5.37 -7.87 -34.09
C TYR A 700 5.33 -9.40 -34.24
N HIS A 701 4.61 -9.88 -35.26
CA HIS A 701 4.54 -11.29 -35.61
C HIS A 701 5.54 -11.65 -36.72
N SER A 702 6.71 -12.15 -36.33
CA SER A 702 7.79 -12.50 -37.28
C SER A 702 7.39 -13.48 -38.40
N GLY A 703 6.55 -14.47 -38.10
CA GLY A 703 6.09 -15.45 -39.10
C GLY A 703 5.17 -14.87 -40.17
N MET A 704 4.43 -13.81 -39.85
CA MET A 704 3.48 -13.17 -40.79
C MET A 704 4.02 -11.86 -41.35
N ASP A 705 5.05 -11.28 -40.72
CA ASP A 705 5.60 -9.96 -41.02
C ASP A 705 4.53 -8.87 -40.88
N GLN A 706 3.89 -8.87 -39.70
CA GLN A 706 2.75 -8.02 -39.37
C GLN A 706 2.94 -7.38 -37.99
N ILE A 707 2.40 -6.18 -37.84
CA ILE A 707 2.37 -5.47 -36.55
C ILE A 707 0.92 -5.41 -36.07
N VAL A 708 0.70 -5.68 -34.80
CA VAL A 708 -0.57 -5.37 -34.13
C VAL A 708 -0.41 -4.10 -33.28
N VAL A 709 -1.38 -3.20 -33.34
CA VAL A 709 -1.46 -2.00 -32.49
C VAL A 709 -2.80 -1.93 -31.76
N SER A 710 -2.83 -1.30 -30.59
CA SER A 710 -4.06 -1.01 -29.86
C SER A 710 -4.39 0.49 -29.93
N SER A 711 -5.61 0.83 -30.37
CA SER A 711 -6.08 2.20 -30.57
C SER A 711 -7.12 2.60 -29.52
N LEU A 712 -6.69 3.32 -28.47
CA LEU A 712 -7.53 3.70 -27.33
C LEU A 712 -8.78 4.46 -27.75
N ILE A 713 -8.61 5.44 -28.64
CA ILE A 713 -9.69 6.35 -29.05
C ILE A 713 -10.76 5.61 -29.86
N TYR A 714 -10.32 4.70 -30.73
CA TYR A 714 -11.22 3.94 -31.59
C TYR A 714 -11.83 2.74 -30.86
N ASN A 715 -11.26 2.35 -29.72
CA ASN A 715 -11.61 1.13 -28.98
C ASN A 715 -11.45 -0.14 -29.84
N GLU A 716 -10.37 -0.17 -30.62
CA GLU A 716 -10.03 -1.28 -31.53
C GLU A 716 -8.57 -1.73 -31.39
N ILE A 717 -8.31 -2.96 -31.78
CA ILE A 717 -6.96 -3.36 -32.20
C ILE A 717 -6.89 -3.40 -33.72
N TRP A 718 -5.72 -3.13 -34.28
CA TRP A 718 -5.48 -3.14 -35.73
C TRP A 718 -4.25 -3.97 -36.07
N VAL A 719 -4.26 -4.60 -37.25
CA VAL A 719 -3.08 -5.28 -37.80
C VAL A 719 -2.67 -4.62 -39.11
N ILE A 720 -1.39 -4.30 -39.26
CA ILE A 720 -0.80 -3.66 -40.44
C ILE A 720 0.31 -4.53 -41.05
N ASP A 721 0.55 -4.37 -42.36
CA ASP A 721 1.55 -5.14 -43.11
C ASP A 721 2.94 -4.52 -42.97
N HIS A 722 3.85 -5.20 -42.26
CA HIS A 722 5.23 -4.75 -42.09
C HIS A 722 6.13 -5.18 -43.26
N SER A 723 5.68 -6.12 -44.10
CA SER A 723 6.47 -6.59 -45.25
C SER A 723 6.59 -5.58 -46.41
N THR A 724 6.13 -4.35 -46.19
CA THR A 724 6.09 -3.24 -47.13
C THR A 724 7.44 -2.50 -47.17
N THR A 725 7.76 -1.86 -48.30
CA THR A 725 8.75 -0.78 -48.30
C THR A 725 8.16 0.49 -47.67
N ILE A 726 8.98 1.50 -47.36
CA ILE A 726 8.51 2.80 -46.86
C ILE A 726 7.45 3.41 -47.80
N GLU A 727 7.65 3.34 -49.11
CA GLU A 727 6.69 3.89 -50.09
C GLU A 727 5.40 3.07 -50.15
N GLN A 728 5.49 1.74 -50.00
CA GLN A 728 4.31 0.88 -49.97
C GLN A 728 3.52 1.07 -48.68
N ALA A 729 4.20 1.25 -47.54
CA ALA A 729 3.60 1.52 -46.24
C ALA A 729 2.80 2.83 -46.25
N ALA A 730 3.24 3.86 -46.98
CA ALA A 730 2.48 5.11 -47.15
C ALA A 730 1.30 5.02 -48.16
N SER A 731 1.01 3.83 -48.70
CA SER A 731 0.03 3.64 -49.79
C SER A 731 -1.00 2.56 -49.48
N SER A 732 -1.97 2.39 -50.39
CA SER A 732 -2.98 1.32 -50.35
C SER A 732 -2.60 0.07 -51.16
N ALA A 733 -1.34 -0.06 -51.59
CA ALA A 733 -0.89 -1.16 -52.44
C ALA A 733 0.53 -1.62 -52.11
N GLY A 734 0.82 -2.90 -52.37
CA GLY A 734 2.11 -3.51 -52.05
C GLY A 734 2.09 -4.30 -50.74
N GLY A 735 3.27 -4.73 -50.29
CA GLY A 735 3.39 -5.73 -49.22
C GLY A 735 2.92 -7.13 -49.66
N ARG A 736 3.12 -8.12 -48.78
CA ARG A 736 2.71 -9.51 -49.02
C ARG A 736 1.20 -9.68 -49.07
N ARG A 737 0.41 -8.72 -48.58
CA ARG A 737 -1.06 -8.75 -48.62
C ARG A 737 -1.66 -7.83 -49.68
N GLY A 738 -0.83 -7.06 -50.40
CA GLY A 738 -1.29 -6.19 -51.49
C GLY A 738 -2.09 -4.97 -51.05
N LYS A 739 -2.05 -4.63 -49.75
CA LYS A 739 -2.81 -3.54 -49.13
C LYS A 739 -1.94 -2.33 -48.74
N GLY A 740 -0.64 -2.39 -49.00
CA GLY A 740 0.28 -1.34 -48.53
C GLY A 740 0.20 -1.24 -47.01
N GLY A 741 0.11 -0.01 -46.48
CA GLY A 741 -0.07 0.23 -45.04
C GLY A 741 -1.52 0.26 -44.55
N ASP A 742 -2.51 0.03 -45.42
CA ASP A 742 -3.91 -0.03 -44.96
C ASP A 742 -4.13 -1.18 -43.98
N LEU A 743 -5.17 -1.06 -43.15
CA LEU A 743 -5.45 -2.03 -42.11
C LEU A 743 -5.78 -3.39 -42.74
N LEU A 744 -5.01 -4.42 -42.36
CA LEU A 744 -5.29 -5.80 -42.74
C LEU A 744 -6.46 -6.38 -41.93
N PHE A 745 -6.55 -5.98 -40.67
CA PHE A 745 -7.56 -6.44 -39.72
C PHE A 745 -7.85 -5.34 -38.70
N ARG A 746 -9.09 -5.29 -38.22
CA ARG A 746 -9.52 -4.47 -37.09
C ARG A 746 -10.58 -5.20 -36.28
N TYR A 747 -10.57 -5.02 -34.96
CA TYR A 747 -11.53 -5.71 -34.09
C TYR A 747 -11.77 -4.91 -32.80
N GLY A 748 -13.01 -4.92 -32.32
CA GLY A 748 -13.39 -4.32 -31.04
C GLY A 748 -14.56 -3.34 -31.13
N ASN A 749 -14.64 -2.50 -32.17
CA ASN A 749 -15.67 -1.47 -32.27
C ASN A 749 -16.10 -1.21 -33.73
N PRO A 750 -17.05 -2.00 -34.27
CA PRO A 750 -17.48 -1.86 -35.66
C PRO A 750 -18.19 -0.53 -35.98
N ALA A 751 -18.64 0.21 -34.97
CA ALA A 751 -19.18 1.56 -35.15
C ALA A 751 -18.11 2.56 -35.65
N ALA A 752 -16.84 2.32 -35.34
CA ALA A 752 -15.72 3.18 -35.74
C ALA A 752 -15.42 3.18 -37.25
N TYR A 753 -16.12 2.33 -38.02
CA TYR A 753 -16.09 2.31 -39.47
C TYR A 753 -17.47 2.05 -40.07
N ALA A 754 -18.52 2.52 -39.38
CA ALA A 754 -19.90 2.49 -39.85
C ALA A 754 -20.44 1.09 -40.23
N ARG A 755 -19.94 0.03 -39.58
CA ARG A 755 -20.39 -1.37 -39.77
C ARG A 755 -21.05 -1.97 -38.53
N GLY A 756 -21.39 -1.14 -37.55
CA GLY A 756 -22.10 -1.50 -36.34
C GLY A 756 -22.58 -0.26 -35.58
N THR A 757 -22.93 -0.43 -34.32
CA THR A 757 -23.39 0.61 -33.42
C THR A 757 -22.56 0.60 -32.13
N GLU A 758 -22.72 1.62 -31.29
CA GLU A 758 -22.09 1.69 -29.96
C GLU A 758 -22.33 0.42 -29.11
N LYS A 759 -23.44 -0.30 -29.34
CA LYS A 759 -23.78 -1.54 -28.63
C LYS A 759 -22.92 -2.73 -29.02
N ASP A 760 -22.28 -2.67 -30.19
CA ASP A 760 -21.41 -3.72 -30.72
C ASP A 760 -19.95 -3.52 -30.27
N ARG A 761 -19.67 -2.48 -29.48
CA ARG A 761 -18.35 -2.21 -28.92
C ARG A 761 -18.01 -3.22 -27.81
N LEU A 762 -16.88 -3.88 -27.99
CA LEU A 762 -16.31 -4.87 -27.07
C LEU A 762 -15.29 -4.23 -26.12
N PHE A 763 -14.45 -3.31 -26.61
CA PHE A 763 -13.37 -2.71 -25.84
C PHE A 763 -13.73 -1.31 -25.33
N GLN A 764 -13.14 -0.95 -24.20
CA GLN A 764 -13.20 0.39 -23.64
C GLN A 764 -11.82 0.76 -23.09
N ASN A 765 -11.13 1.63 -23.83
CA ASN A 765 -9.79 2.14 -23.54
C ASN A 765 -8.74 1.02 -23.41
N GLN A 766 -8.77 -0.01 -24.25
CA GLN A 766 -7.76 -1.07 -24.25
C GLN A 766 -6.33 -0.54 -24.44
N HIS A 767 -5.36 -1.17 -23.78
CA HIS A 767 -3.99 -0.64 -23.67
C HIS A 767 -2.89 -1.54 -24.22
N ASP A 768 -3.04 -2.86 -24.16
CA ASP A 768 -1.97 -3.76 -24.56
C ASP A 768 -2.54 -4.87 -25.44
N ALA A 769 -2.13 -4.87 -26.70
CA ALA A 769 -2.43 -5.91 -27.67
C ALA A 769 -1.12 -6.52 -28.17
N ASN A 770 -1.02 -7.85 -28.09
CA ASN A 770 0.19 -8.60 -28.44
C ASN A 770 -0.17 -9.98 -28.99
N TRP A 771 0.67 -10.48 -29.88
CA TRP A 771 0.59 -11.86 -30.31
C TRP A 771 1.10 -12.77 -29.21
N ILE A 772 0.48 -13.94 -29.06
CA ILE A 772 1.08 -15.01 -28.27
C ILE A 772 2.24 -15.60 -29.11
N ASP A 773 3.45 -15.51 -28.56
CA ASP A 773 4.68 -15.96 -29.23
C ASP A 773 4.64 -17.43 -29.63
N GLU A 774 5.34 -17.73 -30.73
CA GLU A 774 5.58 -19.11 -31.17
C GLU A 774 6.22 -19.95 -30.05
N GLY A 775 5.68 -21.15 -29.84
CA GLY A 775 6.11 -22.05 -28.77
C GLY A 775 5.38 -21.86 -27.43
N LEU A 776 4.52 -20.86 -27.29
CA LEU A 776 3.63 -20.71 -26.14
C LEU A 776 2.22 -21.28 -26.41
N PRO A 777 1.48 -21.72 -25.37
CA PRO A 777 0.10 -22.14 -25.53
C PRO A 777 -0.78 -21.01 -26.08
N GLY A 778 -1.43 -21.24 -27.23
CA GLY A 778 -2.20 -20.21 -27.94
C GLY A 778 -1.41 -19.41 -28.97
N ALA A 779 -0.18 -19.84 -29.32
CA ALA A 779 0.65 -19.20 -30.35
C ALA A 779 -0.15 -18.79 -31.61
N GLY A 780 0.06 -17.54 -32.05
CA GLY A 780 -0.67 -16.94 -33.16
C GLY A 780 -2.06 -16.38 -32.82
N ASN A 781 -2.53 -16.52 -31.57
CA ASN A 781 -3.66 -15.73 -31.06
C ASN A 781 -3.18 -14.35 -30.61
N ILE A 782 -4.12 -13.42 -30.40
CA ILE A 782 -3.84 -12.08 -29.88
C ILE A 782 -4.43 -11.98 -28.47
N LEU A 783 -3.60 -11.56 -27.51
CA LEU A 783 -4.05 -11.10 -26.19
C LEU A 783 -4.34 -9.60 -26.25
N VAL A 784 -5.46 -9.19 -25.66
CA VAL A 784 -5.90 -7.80 -25.54
C VAL A 784 -6.25 -7.50 -24.09
N PHE A 785 -5.50 -6.60 -23.46
CA PHE A 785 -5.80 -6.04 -22.16
C PHE A 785 -6.73 -4.84 -22.31
N ASN A 786 -7.94 -4.96 -21.79
CA ASN A 786 -8.97 -3.95 -21.88
C ASN A 786 -9.22 -3.31 -20.51
N ASN A 787 -8.98 -1.99 -20.41
CA ASN A 787 -8.92 -1.31 -19.12
C ASN A 787 -10.27 -1.17 -18.44
N ASN A 788 -11.37 -1.05 -19.19
CA ASN A 788 -12.68 -0.82 -18.61
C ASN A 788 -13.78 -1.67 -19.27
N THR A 789 -14.84 -1.95 -18.52
CA THR A 789 -16.08 -2.59 -18.97
C THR A 789 -17.25 -1.60 -19.04
N ASP A 790 -17.16 -0.48 -18.32
CA ASP A 790 -18.19 0.55 -18.32
C ASP A 790 -18.10 1.45 -19.54
N THR A 791 -19.12 1.36 -20.40
CA THR A 791 -19.26 2.15 -21.62
C THR A 791 -19.96 3.49 -21.40
N SER A 792 -20.44 3.78 -20.18
CA SER A 792 -21.28 4.94 -19.87
C SER A 792 -20.53 6.27 -19.76
N SER A 793 -19.20 6.25 -19.69
CA SER A 793 -18.41 7.48 -19.76
C SER A 793 -17.07 7.26 -20.48
N MET A 794 -16.88 7.97 -21.60
CA MET A 794 -15.54 8.20 -22.19
C MET A 794 -14.72 9.21 -21.35
N ALA A 795 -15.19 9.58 -20.17
CA ALA A 795 -14.65 10.69 -19.39
C ALA A 795 -13.40 10.25 -18.62
N ARG A 796 -12.25 10.71 -19.11
CA ARG A 796 -11.01 10.73 -18.34
C ARG A 796 -11.24 11.39 -16.97
N LEU A 797 -11.15 10.62 -15.90
CA LEU A 797 -10.95 11.15 -14.55
C LEU A 797 -9.45 11.41 -14.36
N GLY A 798 -8.96 12.57 -14.83
CA GLY A 798 -7.68 13.15 -14.42
C GLY A 798 -6.57 13.27 -15.48
N ASN A 799 -5.62 14.18 -15.20
CA ASN A 799 -4.37 14.34 -15.94
C ASN A 799 -3.41 13.23 -15.51
N GLY A 800 -3.19 12.22 -16.37
CA GLY A 800 -2.34 11.05 -16.09
C GLY A 800 -0.96 11.42 -15.56
N GLY A 801 -0.78 11.28 -14.25
CA GLY A 801 0.48 11.50 -13.55
C GLY A 801 0.38 10.94 -12.13
N ALA A 802 1.49 10.78 -11.40
CA ALA A 802 1.52 10.17 -10.07
C ALA A 802 0.60 10.81 -9.00
N ALA A 803 0.29 12.10 -9.11
CA ALA A 803 -0.73 12.76 -8.27
C ALA A 803 -2.16 12.31 -8.61
N ALA A 804 -2.39 11.92 -9.86
CA ALA A 804 -3.62 11.25 -10.28
C ALA A 804 -3.61 9.77 -9.88
N ALA A 805 -2.48 9.04 -9.83
CA ALA A 805 -2.49 7.63 -9.39
C ALA A 805 -3.20 7.41 -8.03
N VAL A 806 -3.07 8.36 -7.09
CA VAL A 806 -3.78 8.33 -5.79
C VAL A 806 -5.29 8.59 -5.94
N SER A 807 -5.72 9.44 -6.87
CA SER A 807 -7.15 9.60 -7.20
C SER A 807 -7.67 8.49 -8.13
N GLN A 808 -6.78 7.80 -8.84
CA GLN A 808 -7.08 6.68 -9.72
C GLN A 808 -7.29 5.38 -8.95
N GLU A 809 -6.59 5.17 -7.82
CA GLU A 809 -6.90 4.10 -6.85
C GLU A 809 -8.33 4.24 -6.26
N GLN A 810 -8.95 5.43 -6.35
CA GLN A 810 -10.34 5.68 -5.94
C GLN A 810 -11.36 5.40 -7.04
N LEU A 811 -10.90 5.18 -8.28
CA LEU A 811 -11.78 4.85 -9.39
C LEU A 811 -12.31 3.44 -9.22
N LYS A 812 -13.59 3.27 -9.52
CA LYS A 812 -14.26 1.98 -9.54
C LYS A 812 -14.47 1.58 -10.98
N GLY A 813 -14.20 0.33 -11.28
CA GLY A 813 -14.38 -0.28 -12.59
C GLY A 813 -13.83 -1.68 -12.57
N ILE A 814 -13.86 -2.34 -13.74
CA ILE A 814 -13.37 -3.69 -13.91
C ILE A 814 -12.61 -3.75 -15.22
N SER A 815 -11.38 -4.25 -15.18
CA SER A 815 -10.59 -4.57 -16.38
C SER A 815 -10.81 -6.03 -16.76
N ASN A 816 -10.56 -6.35 -18.02
CA ASN A 816 -10.63 -7.72 -18.50
C ASN A 816 -9.59 -7.98 -19.58
N VAL A 817 -9.35 -9.26 -19.84
CA VAL A 817 -8.34 -9.70 -20.81
C VAL A 817 -9.00 -10.68 -21.76
N HIS A 818 -8.78 -10.43 -23.05
CA HIS A 818 -9.30 -11.25 -24.13
C HIS A 818 -8.15 -11.96 -24.82
N GLU A 819 -8.25 -13.26 -24.99
CA GLU A 819 -7.51 -13.98 -26.04
C GLU A 819 -8.45 -14.21 -27.21
N ILE A 820 -8.06 -13.71 -28.38
CA ILE A 820 -8.83 -13.86 -29.61
C ILE A 820 -7.98 -14.51 -30.70
N ASN A 821 -8.65 -15.29 -31.54
CA ASN A 821 -8.06 -15.85 -32.74
C ASN A 821 -8.73 -15.21 -33.96
N PRO A 822 -8.04 -14.31 -34.69
CA PRO A 822 -8.58 -13.70 -35.90
C PRO A 822 -8.96 -14.76 -36.94
N THR A 823 -10.11 -14.57 -37.59
CA THR A 823 -10.55 -15.46 -38.66
C THR A 823 -9.80 -15.09 -39.94
N VAL A 824 -9.18 -16.10 -40.57
CA VAL A 824 -8.46 -15.95 -41.84
C VAL A 824 -8.93 -16.99 -42.86
N ASP A 825 -8.76 -16.67 -44.14
CA ASP A 825 -8.96 -17.62 -45.25
C ASP A 825 -7.76 -18.59 -45.40
N ASP A 826 -7.84 -19.49 -46.39
CA ASP A 826 -6.80 -20.47 -46.69
C ASP A 826 -5.44 -19.82 -47.06
N ASP A 827 -5.46 -18.57 -47.54
CA ASP A 827 -4.28 -17.77 -47.87
C ASP A 827 -3.81 -16.90 -46.69
N ARG A 828 -4.37 -17.12 -45.48
CA ARG A 828 -4.12 -16.34 -44.26
C ARG A 828 -4.40 -14.84 -44.43
N ARG A 829 -5.42 -14.50 -45.20
CA ARG A 829 -5.97 -13.13 -45.28
C ARG A 829 -7.13 -13.00 -44.32
N TYR A 830 -7.23 -11.86 -43.66
CA TYR A 830 -8.39 -11.52 -42.86
C TYR A 830 -9.54 -11.14 -43.79
N VAL A 831 -10.68 -11.82 -43.66
CA VAL A 831 -11.83 -11.61 -44.54
C VAL A 831 -13.02 -11.17 -43.70
N PRO A 832 -13.63 -10.01 -43.99
CA PRO A 832 -14.87 -9.60 -43.36
C PRO A 832 -16.00 -10.59 -43.65
N ASP A 833 -16.93 -10.72 -42.72
CA ASP A 833 -18.13 -11.52 -42.91
C ASP A 833 -19.16 -10.80 -43.82
N GLN A 834 -20.36 -11.36 -43.93
CA GLN A 834 -21.44 -10.80 -44.75
C GLN A 834 -21.92 -9.41 -44.29
N SER A 835 -21.68 -9.03 -43.04
CA SER A 835 -21.99 -7.69 -42.53
C SER A 835 -20.92 -6.66 -42.91
N GLY A 836 -19.76 -7.11 -43.38
CA GLY A 836 -18.59 -6.28 -43.64
C GLY A 836 -17.75 -6.02 -42.39
N THR A 837 -17.88 -6.86 -41.36
CA THR A 837 -17.07 -6.78 -40.13
C THR A 837 -16.06 -7.92 -40.09
N PHE A 838 -14.87 -7.65 -39.56
CA PHE A 838 -13.88 -8.71 -39.34
C PHE A 838 -14.24 -9.53 -38.10
N GLN A 839 -14.03 -10.84 -38.20
CA GLN A 839 -14.42 -11.78 -37.16
C GLN A 839 -13.21 -12.36 -36.44
N ALA A 840 -13.33 -12.57 -35.14
CA ALA A 840 -12.37 -13.31 -34.35
C ALA A 840 -13.11 -14.20 -33.35
N ARG A 841 -12.56 -15.39 -33.10
CA ARG A 841 -13.08 -16.30 -32.08
C ARG A 841 -12.48 -15.94 -30.73
N GLN A 842 -13.31 -15.66 -29.73
CA GLN A 842 -12.87 -15.56 -28.33
C GLN A 842 -12.41 -16.96 -27.87
N ILE A 843 -11.14 -17.09 -27.52
CA ILE A 843 -10.53 -18.34 -27.04
C ILE A 843 -10.59 -18.42 -25.52
N TRP A 844 -10.22 -17.31 -24.87
CA TRP A 844 -10.16 -17.21 -23.43
C TRP A 844 -10.52 -15.80 -23.00
N PHE A 845 -11.22 -15.67 -21.89
CA PHE A 845 -11.63 -14.40 -21.32
C PHE A 845 -11.45 -14.46 -19.81
N TRP A 846 -10.92 -13.39 -19.23
CA TRP A 846 -10.78 -13.33 -17.79
C TRP A 846 -11.01 -11.93 -17.24
N THR A 847 -11.59 -11.90 -16.05
CA THR A 847 -11.85 -10.70 -15.27
C THR A 847 -12.03 -11.08 -13.79
N SER A 848 -11.97 -10.09 -12.92
CA SER A 848 -12.22 -10.24 -11.48
C SER A 848 -12.71 -8.93 -10.90
N ASP A 849 -13.59 -8.99 -9.90
CA ASP A 849 -14.16 -7.81 -9.23
C ASP A 849 -13.08 -6.94 -8.53
N ASP A 850 -11.94 -7.54 -8.19
CA ASP A 850 -10.78 -6.86 -7.58
C ASP A 850 -9.66 -6.59 -8.61
N PHE A 851 -9.98 -6.65 -9.91
CA PHE A 851 -9.02 -6.39 -10.99
C PHE A 851 -9.42 -5.18 -11.82
N PHE A 852 -8.75 -4.06 -11.56
CA PHE A 852 -8.99 -2.82 -12.28
C PHE A 852 -7.74 -1.99 -12.46
N ALA A 853 -7.35 -1.82 -13.72
CA ALA A 853 -6.27 -0.97 -14.16
C ALA A 853 -6.87 0.05 -15.15
N PRO A 854 -7.27 1.25 -14.70
CA PRO A 854 -8.15 2.15 -15.47
C PRO A 854 -7.52 2.82 -16.70
N PHE A 855 -6.19 2.83 -16.80
CA PHE A 855 -5.48 3.58 -17.85
C PHE A 855 -4.34 2.81 -18.51
N GLN A 856 -3.69 1.93 -17.77
CA GLN A 856 -2.49 1.19 -18.18
C GLN A 856 -2.55 -0.20 -17.58
N GLY A 857 -2.12 -1.19 -18.35
CA GLY A 857 -2.06 -2.58 -17.95
C GLY A 857 -1.55 -3.43 -19.10
N GLY A 858 -1.25 -4.70 -18.82
CA GLY A 858 -0.69 -5.60 -19.81
C GLY A 858 -1.01 -7.05 -19.53
N ALA A 859 -0.96 -7.88 -20.57
CA ALA A 859 -1.16 -9.32 -20.49
C ALA A 859 -0.12 -10.07 -21.33
N ARG A 860 0.51 -11.10 -20.76
CA ARG A 860 1.48 -11.96 -21.46
C ARG A 860 1.22 -13.43 -21.13
N ARG A 861 1.20 -14.29 -22.14
CA ARG A 861 1.12 -15.75 -21.95
C ARG A 861 2.46 -16.29 -21.44
N LEU A 862 2.42 -17.28 -20.56
CA LEU A 862 3.59 -17.98 -20.01
C LEU A 862 3.71 -19.41 -20.58
N PRO A 863 4.92 -20.02 -20.55
CA PRO A 863 5.14 -21.36 -21.13
C PRO A 863 4.31 -22.49 -20.52
N ASN A 864 3.96 -22.41 -19.24
CA ASN A 864 3.08 -23.40 -18.60
C ASN A 864 1.59 -23.22 -18.95
N GLY A 865 1.26 -22.22 -19.76
CA GLY A 865 -0.11 -21.87 -20.12
C GLY A 865 -0.73 -20.82 -19.22
N ASN A 866 -0.10 -20.38 -18.13
CA ASN A 866 -0.67 -19.29 -17.32
C ASN A 866 -0.60 -17.95 -18.08
N THR A 867 -1.37 -16.97 -17.64
CA THR A 867 -1.33 -15.59 -18.16
C THR A 867 -0.88 -14.65 -17.06
N LEU A 868 0.19 -13.90 -17.33
CA LEU A 868 0.69 -12.84 -16.47
C LEU A 868 -0.04 -11.53 -16.76
N LEU A 869 -0.68 -10.94 -15.76
CA LEU A 869 -1.50 -9.74 -15.90
C LEU A 869 -0.92 -8.61 -15.04
N THR A 870 -0.84 -7.40 -15.59
CA THR A 870 -0.31 -6.23 -14.89
C THR A 870 -1.43 -5.23 -14.59
N ASP A 871 -1.63 -4.98 -13.30
CA ASP A 871 -2.45 -3.90 -12.77
C ASP A 871 -1.53 -2.77 -12.28
N THR A 872 -1.38 -1.75 -13.13
CA THR A 872 -0.44 -0.66 -12.93
C THR A 872 -0.78 0.20 -11.73
N VAL A 873 -2.05 0.58 -11.56
CA VAL A 873 -2.48 1.48 -10.48
C VAL A 873 -2.49 0.76 -9.15
N GLY A 874 -3.01 -0.48 -9.10
CA GLY A 874 -2.96 -1.31 -7.90
C GLY A 874 -1.55 -1.80 -7.55
N ARG A 875 -0.58 -1.63 -8.45
CA ARG A 875 0.82 -2.09 -8.33
C ARG A 875 0.90 -3.60 -8.19
N ARG A 876 0.02 -4.32 -8.90
CA ARG A 876 -0.15 -5.76 -8.79
C ARG A 876 0.23 -6.46 -10.08
N VAL A 877 0.83 -7.64 -9.95
CA VAL A 877 1.00 -8.57 -11.06
C VAL A 877 0.36 -9.89 -10.67
N TRP A 878 -0.47 -10.41 -11.55
CA TRP A 878 -1.23 -11.64 -11.34
C TRP A 878 -0.69 -12.69 -12.27
N GLU A 879 -0.62 -13.94 -11.80
CA GLU A 879 -0.49 -15.10 -12.66
C GLU A 879 -1.79 -15.89 -12.56
N VAL A 880 -2.43 -16.13 -13.69
CA VAL A 880 -3.75 -16.74 -13.79
C VAL A 880 -3.65 -18.01 -14.62
N ALA A 881 -4.15 -19.12 -14.10
CA ALA A 881 -4.18 -20.41 -14.78
C ALA A 881 -5.14 -20.38 -16.00
N PRO A 882 -5.00 -21.29 -16.98
CA PRO A 882 -5.88 -21.36 -18.14
C PRO A 882 -7.38 -21.48 -17.82
N ASP A 883 -7.74 -22.09 -16.70
CA ASP A 883 -9.12 -22.25 -16.23
C ASP A 883 -9.66 -21.02 -15.49
N GLY A 884 -8.81 -20.02 -15.24
CA GLY A 884 -9.17 -18.74 -14.62
C GLY A 884 -8.79 -18.62 -13.15
N ASP A 885 -8.24 -19.66 -12.54
CA ASP A 885 -7.80 -19.62 -11.14
C ASP A 885 -6.58 -18.71 -10.96
N VAL A 886 -6.59 -17.94 -9.87
CA VAL A 886 -5.48 -17.05 -9.54
C VAL A 886 -4.38 -17.87 -8.86
N VAL A 887 -3.31 -18.15 -9.60
CA VAL A 887 -2.16 -18.93 -9.13
C VAL A 887 -1.39 -18.15 -8.08
N VAL A 888 -1.06 -16.90 -8.40
CA VAL A 888 -0.39 -15.97 -7.50
C VAL A 888 -0.78 -14.53 -7.81
N ARG A 889 -0.80 -13.71 -6.78
CA ARG A 889 -0.83 -12.26 -6.92
C ARG A 889 0.35 -11.65 -6.18
N TYR A 890 1.15 -10.87 -6.90
CA TYR A 890 2.23 -10.07 -6.35
C TYR A 890 1.80 -8.62 -6.23
N LYS A 891 2.30 -7.94 -5.20
CA LYS A 891 2.20 -6.48 -5.05
C LYS A 891 3.60 -5.88 -4.96
N GLY A 892 3.91 -5.02 -5.92
CA GLY A 892 5.21 -4.37 -6.04
C GLY A 892 5.30 -3.02 -5.34
N PRO A 893 6.52 -2.48 -5.23
CA PRO A 893 6.80 -1.27 -4.44
C PRO A 893 6.37 0.03 -5.16
N ALA A 894 6.19 -0.01 -6.47
CA ALA A 894 5.81 1.12 -7.32
C ALA A 894 4.98 0.63 -8.52
N PRO A 895 4.22 1.49 -9.21
CA PRO A 895 3.52 1.11 -10.44
C PRO A 895 4.45 0.45 -11.47
N ASN A 896 3.92 -0.54 -12.19
CA ASN A 896 4.56 -1.21 -13.32
C ASN A 896 3.54 -1.29 -14.46
N PHE A 897 3.92 -0.92 -15.68
CA PHE A 897 2.96 -0.82 -16.79
C PHE A 897 2.79 -2.13 -17.54
N LYS A 898 3.90 -2.82 -17.82
CA LYS A 898 3.92 -4.18 -18.38
C LYS A 898 4.95 -5.03 -17.63
N ALA A 899 4.49 -6.13 -17.06
CA ALA A 899 5.37 -7.11 -16.43
C ALA A 899 5.73 -8.24 -17.40
N PHE A 900 6.96 -8.74 -17.28
CA PHE A 900 7.44 -9.91 -18.00
C PHE A 900 8.00 -10.92 -17.02
N LYS A 901 7.94 -12.20 -17.38
CA LYS A 901 8.56 -13.27 -16.61
C LYS A 901 9.51 -14.05 -17.51
N TYR A 902 10.78 -14.08 -17.13
CA TYR A 902 11.85 -14.72 -17.89
C TYR A 902 12.23 -16.05 -17.26
N SER A 903 12.54 -17.04 -18.10
CA SER A 903 13.08 -18.33 -17.64
C SER A 903 14.49 -18.18 -17.07
N ALA A 904 14.93 -19.18 -16.29
CA ALA A 904 16.30 -19.22 -15.77
C ALA A 904 17.37 -19.21 -16.87
N GLU A 905 17.10 -19.84 -18.02
CA GLU A 905 18.01 -19.84 -19.18
C GLU A 905 18.18 -18.43 -19.75
N GLN A 906 17.07 -17.69 -19.91
CA GLN A 906 17.10 -16.33 -20.46
C GLN A 906 17.88 -15.34 -19.59
N VAL A 907 17.94 -15.59 -18.27
CA VAL A 907 18.62 -14.72 -17.32
C VAL A 907 19.94 -15.29 -16.80
N ALA A 908 20.37 -16.47 -17.27
CA ALA A 908 21.57 -17.16 -16.75
C ALA A 908 22.80 -16.24 -16.77
N ASN A 909 23.01 -15.52 -17.87
CA ASN A 909 24.11 -14.57 -18.05
C ASN A 909 24.10 -13.36 -17.08
N LEU A 910 23.01 -13.14 -16.34
CA LEU A 910 22.90 -12.10 -15.31
C LEU A 910 23.17 -12.64 -13.90
N LEU A 911 22.91 -13.93 -13.70
CA LEU A 911 23.01 -14.58 -12.38
C LEU A 911 24.39 -15.21 -12.14
N GLU A 912 25.18 -15.40 -13.20
CA GLU A 912 26.62 -15.71 -13.19
C GLU A 912 27.47 -14.46 -12.96
#